data_AF-A0AAD2CI49-F1
#
_entry.id   AF-A0AAD2CI49-F1
#
_cell.length_a   1.000
_cell.length_b   1.000
_cell.length_c   1.000
_cell.angle_alpha   90.00
_cell.angle_beta   90.00
_cell.angle_gamma   90.00
#
_symmetry.space_group_name_H-M   'P 1'
#
loop_
_entity.id
_entity.type
_entity.pdbx_description
1 polymer ?
#
loop_
_entity_poly.entity_id
_entity_poly.type
_entity_poly.pdbx_seq_one_letter_code
_entity_poly.pdbx_strand_id
1 'polypeptide(L)'
;MTQEENQVILFYKYHPLSGDRTIVEEYRSALESLCQELKLEGRILVGCNEHQSEGINGTLSGSMENVQTFVHAMCQYPFESATANNKTTGTPILTEHPSLVQTFWKQCQQFYANAKCEPLIMTSAEFKWSSSKNESNLFPDLNIKVVKELIGTGGVLASIPLEEVHQGYLTPKEWHERIAKYKEQEEDDTVLIDCRNTKEFQIGHFPNSLDPNTTTFNQFPLWVKKHSQTLANKKVLMYCTGGIRCEKASAYIRRTIPNVQEVNHLKGGIHKYLDEYGKSNDCLWEGKNFVFDGRGAHKASETAGSSSTTCNDDNDGDDGDDQASAATLKPTSPIGTNATYKVVGSCTYCAAPYDTFDPKCVCTVCNEPTLICLNCQPLYTEYHCKNHQHLKNCYFSNLSEFSFDQLHDQLAELQLMLEEIAVGRKFKQKRKTLKRQCNKIISRIEELQGSDGNNSSRISTESSSQSLKRTRVLTENQRIHADKPAGTTNGGEVIKSAKRRNNAHLQEQKEQLKQKFVRELQSLGLFQPASAYVKNGIRLPPPCTRVLWTNTKGKWCGKALLYVLQMEFAELSENDRLAEIMQKGLLALNDVPITSLEQAESIRLKNMDVISRITHWNEPPVRIPNGTINVQKIALPQNVLDEYSFLEEVSSSATVIVCDKPSTVPVHPAGPYLANSLTIMVEAQEGLEPKSLIPCHRIDRVTSGLTICCTDAKIARLIQGRIEEGSVKKQYLAMVQGQFPSSLEELNGSGPICTDLAQWEWKNEEKTIKVNGPIETVDPSNGIRKITAKGKPSSSLFQLISYDSQSKTSIISCCPLTGRSHQLRVHLQWLGYPIMDDIQYDGKRLDDELTTTMEGYDRVVQAMEKLQEQPKEEGLAIATTAAEEGLTPAQVQAAIETSSCARDVTSAFTPSQLLQGGHAICLHAYRYQIPFFAKGSKQHKKKDKQQGDDHPSSSIANLDLQVPLPTWGTSVDTAKIQWLK
;
A
#
# COMPACT_ATOMS: atom_id res chain seq x y z
N MET A 1 -40.13 33.44 -10.16
CA MET A 1 -39.49 32.43 -11.02
C MET A 1 -39.25 31.21 -10.13
N THR A 2 -39.93 30.09 -10.41
CA THR A 2 -39.77 28.86 -9.63
C THR A 2 -38.36 28.31 -9.85
N GLN A 3 -37.56 28.16 -8.78
CA GLN A 3 -36.23 27.54 -8.84
C GLN A 3 -36.35 26.14 -9.47
N GLU A 4 -35.61 25.87 -10.54
CA GLU A 4 -35.60 24.55 -11.18
C GLU A 4 -34.88 23.54 -10.27
N GLU A 5 -35.62 22.54 -9.78
CA GLU A 5 -35.06 21.46 -8.96
C GLU A 5 -34.29 20.46 -9.82
N ASN A 6 -33.00 20.27 -9.51
CA ASN A 6 -32.19 19.20 -10.11
C ASN A 6 -32.71 17.83 -9.67
N GLN A 7 -32.84 16.91 -10.63
CA GLN A 7 -33.22 15.53 -10.40
C GLN A 7 -31.97 14.67 -10.23
N VAL A 8 -32.02 13.75 -9.27
CA VAL A 8 -30.96 12.78 -9.00
C VAL A 8 -31.52 11.37 -9.13
N ILE A 9 -30.87 10.56 -9.96
CA ILE A 9 -31.16 9.15 -10.14
C ILE A 9 -30.06 8.27 -9.53
N LEU A 10 -30.46 7.23 -8.82
CA LEU A 10 -29.59 6.15 -8.35
C LEU A 10 -30.01 4.85 -9.04
N PHE A 11 -29.06 4.13 -9.64
CA PHE A 11 -29.36 2.91 -10.38
C PHE A 11 -28.20 1.92 -10.33
N TYR A 12 -28.52 0.64 -10.45
CA TYR A 12 -27.54 -0.41 -10.70
C TYR A 12 -28.23 -1.56 -11.42
N LYS A 13 -27.45 -2.33 -12.16
CA LYS A 13 -27.88 -3.61 -12.72
C LYS A 13 -26.68 -4.53 -12.82
N TYR A 14 -26.82 -5.74 -12.26
CA TYR A 14 -25.88 -6.81 -12.56
C TYR A 14 -26.27 -7.43 -13.89
N HIS A 15 -25.43 -7.25 -14.91
CA HIS A 15 -25.69 -7.73 -16.27
C HIS A 15 -24.35 -7.95 -16.96
N PRO A 16 -24.02 -9.20 -17.35
CA PRO A 16 -22.76 -9.46 -18.04
C PRO A 16 -22.76 -8.76 -19.40
N LEU A 17 -21.67 -8.04 -19.67
CA LEU A 17 -21.37 -7.31 -20.91
C LEU A 17 -20.30 -8.07 -21.71
N SER A 18 -19.01 -7.71 -21.57
CA SER A 18 -17.87 -8.47 -22.11
C SER A 18 -16.84 -8.78 -21.02
N GLY A 19 -16.09 -9.87 -21.16
CA GLY A 19 -14.90 -10.15 -20.34
C GLY A 19 -13.66 -9.39 -20.83
N ASP A 20 -13.73 -8.80 -22.03
CA ASP A 20 -12.67 -7.96 -22.58
C ASP A 20 -12.87 -6.51 -22.13
N ARG A 21 -11.91 -6.02 -21.33
CA ARG A 21 -11.93 -4.65 -20.82
C ARG A 21 -11.89 -3.61 -21.94
N THR A 22 -11.21 -3.87 -23.05
CA THR A 22 -11.12 -2.92 -24.18
C THR A 22 -12.48 -2.73 -24.83
N ILE A 23 -13.24 -3.82 -25.01
CA ILE A 23 -14.61 -3.78 -25.52
C ILE A 23 -15.52 -3.04 -24.53
N VAL A 24 -15.42 -3.31 -23.22
CA VAL A 24 -16.22 -2.59 -22.20
C VAL A 24 -15.91 -1.09 -22.16
N GLU A 25 -14.69 -0.68 -22.51
CA GLU A 25 -14.33 0.74 -22.63
C GLU A 25 -15.11 1.44 -23.76
N GLU A 26 -15.52 0.74 -24.83
CA GLU A 26 -16.39 1.27 -25.88
C GLU A 26 -17.78 1.62 -25.30
N TYR A 27 -18.37 0.75 -24.49
CA TYR A 27 -19.64 1.01 -23.81
C TYR A 27 -19.54 2.16 -22.82
N ARG A 28 -18.43 2.22 -22.05
CA ARG A 28 -18.14 3.34 -21.15
C ARG A 28 -18.04 4.66 -21.93
N SER A 29 -17.40 4.64 -23.10
CA SER A 29 -17.29 5.81 -23.99
C SER A 29 -18.65 6.28 -24.48
N ALA A 30 -19.53 5.37 -24.91
CA ALA A 30 -20.90 5.71 -25.34
C ALA A 30 -21.72 6.34 -24.20
N LEU A 31 -21.61 5.80 -22.97
CA LEU A 31 -22.23 6.38 -21.78
C LEU A 31 -21.72 7.79 -21.48
N GLU A 32 -20.41 8.01 -21.63
CA GLU A 32 -19.78 9.31 -21.38
C GLU A 32 -20.23 10.34 -22.41
N SER A 33 -20.23 10.00 -23.70
CA SER A 33 -20.76 10.90 -24.74
C SER A 33 -22.22 11.27 -24.47
N LEU A 34 -23.08 10.30 -24.16
CA LEU A 34 -24.49 10.58 -23.84
C LEU A 34 -24.64 11.51 -22.63
N CYS A 35 -23.91 11.25 -21.53
CA CYS A 35 -23.99 12.07 -20.32
C CYS A 35 -23.44 13.49 -20.53
N GLN A 36 -22.38 13.65 -21.33
CA GLN A 36 -21.79 14.95 -21.65
C GLN A 36 -22.75 15.80 -22.49
N GLU A 37 -23.36 15.22 -23.53
CA GLU A 37 -24.35 15.90 -24.38
C GLU A 37 -25.59 16.32 -23.57
N LEU A 38 -26.03 15.46 -22.65
CA LEU A 38 -27.13 15.75 -21.71
C LEU A 38 -26.72 16.65 -20.54
N LYS A 39 -25.46 17.10 -20.47
CA LYS A 39 -24.92 17.93 -19.38
C LYS A 39 -25.21 17.35 -17.99
N LEU A 40 -25.14 16.03 -17.86
CA LEU A 40 -25.35 15.33 -16.60
C LEU A 40 -24.06 15.32 -15.78
N GLU A 41 -24.21 15.46 -14.47
CA GLU A 41 -23.13 15.34 -13.50
C GLU A 41 -23.30 14.05 -12.69
N GLY A 42 -22.22 13.56 -12.08
CA GLY A 42 -22.28 12.39 -11.20
C GLY A 42 -21.31 11.30 -11.58
N ARG A 43 -21.63 10.05 -11.21
CA ARG A 43 -20.70 8.93 -11.35
C ARG A 43 -21.39 7.70 -11.92
N ILE A 44 -20.73 7.06 -12.88
CA ILE A 44 -21.12 5.73 -13.37
C ILE A 44 -19.90 4.80 -13.29
N LEU A 45 -20.13 3.61 -12.76
CA LEU A 45 -19.17 2.53 -12.67
C LEU A 45 -19.64 1.41 -13.59
N VAL A 46 -18.78 1.01 -14.53
CA VAL A 46 -18.99 -0.17 -15.36
C VAL A 46 -18.07 -1.27 -14.85
N GLY A 47 -18.65 -2.37 -14.38
CA GLY A 47 -17.89 -3.45 -13.75
C GLY A 47 -17.30 -4.39 -14.79
N CYS A 48 -15.99 -4.48 -14.88
CA CYS A 48 -15.27 -5.44 -15.71
C CYS A 48 -13.99 -5.91 -15.01
N ASN A 49 -13.96 -7.20 -14.66
CA ASN A 49 -12.74 -7.89 -14.22
C ASN A 49 -12.25 -8.86 -15.31
N GLU A 50 -11.12 -9.52 -15.06
CA GLU A 50 -10.45 -10.41 -16.02
C GLU A 50 -11.20 -11.74 -16.31
N HIS A 51 -12.41 -11.92 -15.75
CA HIS A 51 -13.23 -13.13 -15.92
C HIS A 51 -14.59 -12.83 -16.52
N GLN A 52 -15.20 -11.72 -16.10
CA GLN A 52 -16.51 -11.29 -16.56
C GLN A 52 -16.72 -9.82 -16.21
N SER A 53 -17.60 -9.19 -16.97
CA SER A 53 -18.23 -7.94 -16.54
C SER A 53 -19.36 -8.23 -15.57
N GLU A 54 -19.55 -7.28 -14.66
CA GLU A 54 -20.55 -7.36 -13.60
C GLU A 54 -21.79 -6.53 -13.91
N GLY A 55 -21.70 -5.55 -14.81
CA GLY A 55 -22.80 -4.66 -15.19
C GLY A 55 -22.51 -3.20 -14.91
N ILE A 56 -23.49 -2.47 -14.39
CA ILE A 56 -23.46 -1.01 -14.21
C ILE A 56 -23.96 -0.58 -12.82
N ASN A 57 -23.39 0.48 -12.27
CA ASN A 57 -23.82 1.13 -11.03
C ASN A 57 -23.58 2.62 -11.15
N GLY A 58 -24.56 3.47 -10.87
CA GLY A 58 -24.41 4.90 -11.07
C GLY A 58 -25.32 5.77 -10.22
N THR A 59 -24.91 7.03 -10.10
CA THR A 59 -25.71 8.13 -9.57
C THR A 59 -25.49 9.34 -10.44
N LEU A 60 -26.54 9.89 -11.03
CA LEU A 60 -26.47 11.05 -11.94
C LEU A 60 -27.42 12.15 -11.47
N SER A 61 -27.07 13.40 -11.77
CA SER A 61 -27.87 14.59 -11.52
C SER A 61 -27.96 15.47 -12.77
N GLY A 62 -29.09 16.13 -12.95
CA GLY A 62 -29.32 17.12 -14.01
C GLY A 62 -30.77 17.62 -14.02
N SER A 63 -31.15 18.34 -15.08
CA SER A 63 -32.56 18.73 -15.28
C SER A 63 -33.45 17.49 -15.41
N MET A 64 -34.73 17.63 -15.05
CA MET A 64 -35.71 16.54 -15.18
C MET A 64 -35.71 15.95 -16.59
N GLU A 65 -35.72 16.81 -17.60
CA GLU A 65 -35.72 16.45 -19.02
C GLU A 65 -34.48 15.63 -19.43
N ASN A 66 -33.28 16.09 -19.04
CA ASN A 66 -32.03 15.43 -19.40
C ASN A 66 -31.90 14.07 -18.70
N VAL A 67 -32.28 14.00 -17.43
CA VAL A 67 -32.28 12.76 -16.67
C VAL A 67 -33.31 11.77 -17.22
N GLN A 68 -34.51 12.24 -17.59
CA GLN A 68 -35.51 11.40 -18.27
C GLN A 68 -35.02 10.86 -19.60
N THR A 69 -34.30 11.69 -20.38
CA THR A 69 -33.69 11.25 -21.64
C THR A 69 -32.64 10.16 -21.42
N PHE A 70 -31.79 10.30 -20.40
CA PHE A 70 -30.84 9.24 -20.04
C PHE A 70 -31.55 7.94 -19.62
N VAL A 71 -32.60 8.04 -18.78
CA VAL A 71 -33.39 6.87 -18.37
C VAL A 71 -34.05 6.20 -19.57
N HIS A 72 -34.59 6.99 -20.50
CA HIS A 72 -35.16 6.48 -21.74
C HIS A 72 -34.11 5.75 -22.59
N ALA A 73 -32.91 6.32 -22.74
CA ALA A 73 -31.80 5.67 -23.44
C ALA A 73 -31.45 4.31 -22.82
N MET A 74 -31.46 4.20 -21.50
CA MET A 74 -31.10 2.95 -20.79
C MET A 74 -32.22 1.90 -20.76
N CYS A 75 -33.50 2.26 -20.96
CA CYS A 75 -34.62 1.32 -20.83
C CYS A 75 -35.01 0.57 -22.12
N GLN A 76 -34.41 0.92 -23.26
CA GLN A 76 -34.75 0.44 -24.60
C GLN A 76 -36.24 0.52 -24.98
N TYR A 77 -36.54 1.35 -25.97
CA TYR A 77 -37.69 1.20 -26.86
C TYR A 77 -37.11 0.88 -28.25
N PRO A 78 -37.57 -0.16 -28.98
CA PRO A 78 -37.03 -0.44 -30.30
C PRO A 78 -37.35 0.72 -31.25
N PHE A 79 -36.32 1.21 -31.93
CA PHE A 79 -36.44 2.19 -33.02
C PHE A 79 -36.00 1.52 -34.34
N GLU A 80 -36.58 0.36 -34.66
CA GLU A 80 -36.46 -0.25 -35.99
C GLU A 80 -37.84 -0.47 -36.59
N SER A 81 -38.04 0.20 -37.74
CA SER A 81 -39.11 0.11 -38.74
C SER A 81 -40.54 -0.14 -38.25
N ALA A 82 -41.34 0.92 -38.29
CA ALA A 82 -42.75 0.82 -38.65
C ALA A 82 -42.90 0.26 -40.08
N THR A 83 -42.75 -1.05 -40.24
CA THR A 83 -43.37 -1.81 -41.31
C THR A 83 -44.23 -2.88 -40.68
N ALA A 84 -45.54 -2.56 -40.66
CA ALA A 84 -46.70 -3.42 -40.51
C ALA A 84 -46.71 -4.46 -39.36
N ASN A 85 -47.69 -4.27 -38.47
CA ASN A 85 -48.35 -5.28 -37.65
C ASN A 85 -47.58 -5.85 -36.45
N ASN A 86 -47.57 -5.12 -35.33
CA ASN A 86 -48.05 -5.71 -34.08
C ASN A 86 -48.45 -4.63 -33.07
N LYS A 87 -49.67 -4.76 -32.53
CA LYS A 87 -50.20 -3.94 -31.44
C LYS A 87 -49.55 -4.40 -30.13
N THR A 88 -48.64 -3.60 -29.59
CA THR A 88 -48.31 -3.62 -28.16
C THR A 88 -48.54 -2.24 -27.57
N THR A 89 -49.40 -2.22 -26.56
CA THR A 89 -49.92 -1.07 -25.84
C THR A 89 -48.87 -0.50 -24.90
N GLY A 90 -48.24 0.61 -25.29
CA GLY A 90 -47.42 1.45 -24.43
C GLY A 90 -47.25 2.82 -25.07
N THR A 91 -47.76 3.86 -24.42
CA THR A 91 -47.63 5.25 -24.87
C THR A 91 -46.14 5.61 -25.01
N PRO A 92 -45.67 6.13 -26.17
CA PRO A 92 -44.27 6.52 -26.30
C PRO A 92 -43.97 7.66 -25.32
N ILE A 93 -42.96 7.47 -24.47
CA ILE A 93 -42.40 8.58 -23.68
C ILE A 93 -41.66 9.48 -24.68
N LEU A 94 -42.22 10.67 -24.94
CA LEU A 94 -41.60 11.68 -25.79
C LEU A 94 -40.36 12.24 -25.06
N THR A 95 -39.16 12.00 -25.61
CA THR A 95 -37.93 12.72 -25.21
C THR A 95 -37.72 13.89 -26.17
N GLU A 96 -37.21 15.01 -25.67
CA GLU A 96 -36.84 16.17 -26.50
C GLU A 96 -35.53 15.97 -27.28
N HIS A 97 -34.76 14.91 -26.95
CA HIS A 97 -33.51 14.59 -27.63
C HIS A 97 -33.50 13.16 -28.23
N PRO A 98 -34.43 12.82 -29.14
CA PRO A 98 -34.51 11.49 -29.73
C PRO A 98 -33.26 11.14 -30.56
N SER A 99 -32.58 12.13 -31.14
CA SER A 99 -31.33 11.96 -31.88
C SER A 99 -30.16 11.49 -31.00
N LEU A 100 -30.07 11.97 -29.75
CA LEU A 100 -29.04 11.52 -28.80
C LEU A 100 -29.26 10.07 -28.40
N VAL A 101 -30.51 9.68 -28.14
CA VAL A 101 -30.88 8.30 -27.83
C VAL A 101 -30.55 7.37 -28.98
N GLN A 102 -30.90 7.76 -30.23
CA GLN A 102 -30.56 6.99 -31.43
C GLN A 102 -29.04 6.85 -31.62
N THR A 103 -28.29 7.93 -31.38
CA THR A 103 -26.82 7.93 -31.50
C THR A 103 -26.19 6.99 -30.48
N PHE A 104 -26.63 7.07 -29.22
CA PHE A 104 -26.19 6.17 -28.15
C PHE A 104 -26.47 4.71 -28.51
N TRP A 105 -27.69 4.38 -28.96
CA TRP A 105 -28.03 3.01 -29.34
C TRP A 105 -27.25 2.51 -30.56
N LYS A 106 -26.97 3.36 -31.54
CA LYS A 106 -26.11 3.02 -32.68
C LYS A 106 -24.69 2.66 -32.22
N GLN A 107 -24.13 3.42 -31.27
CA GLN A 107 -22.83 3.12 -30.67
C GLN A 107 -22.88 1.81 -29.87
N CYS A 108 -23.93 1.62 -29.06
CA CYS A 108 -24.11 0.40 -28.26
C CYS A 108 -24.36 -0.84 -29.12
N GLN A 109 -25.06 -0.75 -30.26
CA GLN A 109 -25.26 -1.88 -31.19
C GLN A 109 -23.92 -2.44 -31.69
N GLN A 110 -23.00 -1.56 -32.08
CA GLN A 110 -21.65 -1.97 -32.48
C GLN A 110 -20.93 -2.67 -31.33
N PHE A 111 -21.01 -2.09 -30.12
CA PHE A 111 -20.44 -2.68 -28.92
C PHE A 111 -21.02 -4.07 -28.61
N TYR A 112 -22.34 -4.24 -28.58
CA TYR A 112 -22.98 -5.52 -28.27
C TYR A 112 -22.67 -6.59 -29.33
N ALA A 113 -22.57 -6.20 -30.60
CA ALA A 113 -22.12 -7.08 -31.68
C ALA A 113 -20.66 -7.53 -31.48
N ASN A 114 -19.76 -6.61 -31.12
CA ASN A 114 -18.36 -6.92 -30.81
C ASN A 114 -18.22 -7.80 -29.57
N ALA A 115 -18.98 -7.50 -28.52
CA ALA A 115 -18.99 -8.19 -27.24
C ALA A 115 -19.67 -9.56 -27.29
N LYS A 116 -20.52 -9.81 -28.28
CA LYS A 116 -21.37 -11.01 -28.41
C LYS A 116 -22.21 -11.25 -27.16
N CYS A 117 -22.87 -10.21 -26.67
CA CYS A 117 -23.69 -10.27 -25.47
C CYS A 117 -25.07 -9.63 -25.68
N GLU A 118 -26.00 -9.99 -24.80
CA GLU A 118 -27.33 -9.40 -24.77
C GLU A 118 -27.25 -7.93 -24.33
N PRO A 119 -28.05 -7.04 -24.95
CA PRO A 119 -28.09 -5.64 -24.57
C PRO A 119 -28.40 -5.45 -23.08
N LEU A 120 -27.64 -4.56 -22.42
CA LEU A 120 -27.95 -4.11 -21.07
C LEU A 120 -29.12 -3.14 -21.15
N ILE A 121 -30.30 -3.66 -20.86
CA ILE A 121 -31.57 -2.92 -20.87
C ILE A 121 -32.06 -2.82 -19.44
N MET A 122 -32.30 -1.61 -18.94
CA MET A 122 -32.86 -1.41 -17.60
C MET A 122 -34.38 -1.26 -17.65
N THR A 123 -35.05 -1.39 -16.52
CA THR A 123 -36.47 -1.01 -16.38
C THR A 123 -36.57 0.33 -15.67
N SER A 124 -37.64 1.09 -15.91
CA SER A 124 -37.88 2.35 -15.21
C SER A 124 -37.86 2.19 -13.68
N ALA A 125 -38.28 1.03 -13.17
CA ALA A 125 -38.26 0.68 -11.76
C ALA A 125 -36.85 0.47 -11.15
N GLU A 126 -35.80 0.32 -11.95
CA GLU A 126 -34.42 0.20 -11.46
C GLU A 126 -33.77 1.55 -11.13
N PHE A 127 -34.34 2.64 -11.66
CA PHE A 127 -33.96 4.01 -11.36
C PHE A 127 -34.74 4.51 -10.13
N LYS A 128 -34.03 4.82 -9.05
CA LYS A 128 -34.61 5.49 -7.88
C LYS A 128 -34.44 7.00 -8.06
N TRP A 129 -35.53 7.73 -7.98
CA TRP A 129 -35.58 9.17 -8.23
C TRP A 129 -35.63 9.96 -6.92
N SER A 130 -35.00 11.13 -6.93
CA SER A 130 -35.02 12.08 -5.82
C SER A 130 -34.73 13.48 -6.37
N SER A 131 -35.25 14.53 -5.74
CA SER A 131 -34.94 15.91 -6.15
C SER A 131 -33.99 16.60 -5.17
N SER A 132 -33.43 17.72 -5.59
CA SER A 132 -32.58 18.60 -4.78
C SER A 132 -32.85 20.06 -5.10
N LYS A 133 -33.16 20.83 -4.06
CA LYS A 133 -33.34 22.29 -4.12
C LYS A 133 -32.03 23.08 -3.95
N ASN A 134 -30.93 22.40 -3.63
CA ASN A 134 -29.63 23.05 -3.43
C ASN A 134 -28.96 23.41 -4.76
N GLU A 135 -28.58 24.68 -4.93
CA GLU A 135 -27.80 25.22 -6.06
C GLU A 135 -26.32 24.78 -6.06
N SER A 136 -25.84 24.19 -4.97
CA SER A 136 -24.46 23.69 -4.89
C SER A 136 -24.28 22.45 -5.76
N ASN A 137 -23.25 22.41 -6.61
CA ASN A 137 -22.82 21.24 -7.39
C ASN A 137 -22.86 19.96 -6.53
N LEU A 138 -23.90 19.14 -6.74
CA LEU A 138 -24.11 17.89 -6.00
C LEU A 138 -22.98 16.91 -6.25
N PHE A 139 -22.34 17.04 -7.42
CA PHE A 139 -21.14 16.34 -7.82
C PHE A 139 -20.17 17.37 -8.40
N PRO A 140 -18.86 17.26 -8.11
CA PRO A 140 -17.88 18.21 -8.64
C PRO A 140 -17.69 18.10 -10.16
N ASP A 141 -17.85 16.89 -10.72
CA ASP A 141 -17.67 16.57 -12.14
C ASP A 141 -18.42 15.27 -12.53
N LEU A 142 -18.60 15.05 -13.84
CA LEU A 142 -19.02 13.75 -14.39
C LEU A 142 -17.83 12.77 -14.38
N ASN A 143 -18.05 11.57 -13.84
CA ASN A 143 -17.00 10.57 -13.66
C ASN A 143 -17.48 9.17 -14.04
N ILE A 144 -17.17 8.72 -15.25
CA ILE A 144 -17.54 7.38 -15.73
C ILE A 144 -16.28 6.51 -15.88
N LYS A 145 -16.23 5.39 -15.16
CA LYS A 145 -15.04 4.52 -15.09
C LYS A 145 -15.35 3.05 -15.22
N VAL A 146 -14.48 2.33 -15.92
CA VAL A 146 -14.44 0.86 -15.86
C VAL A 146 -13.67 0.40 -14.62
N VAL A 147 -14.35 -0.26 -13.70
CA VAL A 147 -13.83 -0.73 -12.41
C VAL A 147 -13.84 -2.26 -12.34
N LYS A 148 -13.01 -2.83 -11.46
CA LYS A 148 -12.95 -4.29 -11.29
C LYS A 148 -14.23 -4.89 -10.70
N GLU A 149 -14.90 -4.14 -9.83
CA GLU A 149 -16.14 -4.56 -9.16
C GLU A 149 -17.07 -3.34 -9.06
N LEU A 150 -18.38 -3.53 -9.27
CA LEU A 150 -19.37 -2.44 -9.11
C LEU A 150 -19.43 -1.89 -7.67
N ILE A 151 -19.01 -2.72 -6.72
CA ILE A 151 -18.79 -2.36 -5.32
C ILE A 151 -17.45 -2.94 -4.91
N GLY A 152 -16.57 -2.11 -4.35
CA GLY A 152 -15.27 -2.58 -3.86
C GLY A 152 -15.40 -3.55 -2.69
N THR A 153 -15.24 -4.85 -2.96
CA THR A 153 -15.26 -5.90 -1.93
C THR A 153 -13.86 -6.36 -1.52
N GLY A 154 -12.83 -5.76 -2.13
CA GLY A 154 -11.43 -6.17 -1.94
C GLY A 154 -11.11 -7.50 -2.63
N GLY A 155 -11.87 -7.86 -3.66
CA GLY A 155 -11.73 -9.12 -4.40
C GLY A 155 -12.32 -10.35 -3.70
N VAL A 156 -12.90 -10.20 -2.50
CA VAL A 156 -13.42 -11.35 -1.72
C VAL A 156 -14.75 -11.86 -2.30
N LEU A 157 -15.60 -10.95 -2.82
CA LEU A 157 -16.90 -11.27 -3.40
C LEU A 157 -16.89 -11.19 -4.95
N ALA A 158 -15.72 -10.94 -5.56
CA ALA A 158 -15.57 -10.84 -7.01
C ALA A 158 -15.88 -12.17 -7.74
N SER A 159 -15.69 -13.30 -7.06
CA SER A 159 -15.94 -14.65 -7.59
C SER A 159 -17.39 -15.12 -7.45
N ILE A 160 -18.30 -14.30 -6.92
CA ILE A 160 -19.71 -14.67 -6.82
C ILE A 160 -20.31 -14.66 -8.24
N PRO A 161 -20.85 -15.79 -8.74
CA PRO A 161 -21.51 -15.85 -10.04
C PRO A 161 -22.72 -14.90 -10.08
N LEU A 162 -22.99 -14.30 -11.24
CA LEU A 162 -24.08 -13.35 -11.37
C LEU A 162 -25.46 -14.02 -11.26
N GLU A 163 -25.55 -15.32 -11.47
CA GLU A 163 -26.79 -16.10 -11.33
C GLU A 163 -27.17 -16.31 -9.85
N GLU A 164 -26.20 -16.14 -8.94
CA GLU A 164 -26.40 -16.22 -7.50
C GLU A 164 -26.70 -14.86 -6.84
N VAL A 165 -26.45 -13.77 -7.58
CA VAL A 165 -27.08 -12.49 -7.26
C VAL A 165 -28.55 -12.53 -7.70
N HIS A 166 -29.38 -11.58 -7.29
CA HIS A 166 -30.82 -11.60 -7.55
C HIS A 166 -31.65 -12.67 -6.81
N GLN A 167 -31.18 -13.20 -5.67
CA GLN A 167 -31.89 -14.19 -4.87
C GLN A 167 -32.19 -13.70 -3.44
N GLY A 168 -33.37 -14.04 -2.93
CA GLY A 168 -33.78 -13.73 -1.56
C GLY A 168 -34.42 -12.34 -1.41
N TYR A 169 -34.93 -11.74 -2.48
CA TYR A 169 -35.61 -10.45 -2.40
C TYR A 169 -36.86 -10.51 -1.54
N LEU A 170 -37.03 -9.47 -0.70
CA LEU A 170 -38.31 -9.08 -0.15
C LEU A 170 -38.69 -7.73 -0.76
N THR A 171 -39.89 -7.62 -1.31
CA THR A 171 -40.49 -6.33 -1.67
C THR A 171 -40.58 -5.43 -0.43
N PRO A 172 -40.69 -4.10 -0.58
CA PRO A 172 -40.81 -3.22 0.58
C PRO A 172 -41.96 -3.59 1.51
N LYS A 173 -43.09 -4.06 0.97
CA LYS A 173 -44.21 -4.60 1.74
C LYS A 173 -43.86 -5.87 2.52
N GLU A 174 -43.33 -6.89 1.87
CA GLU A 174 -42.93 -8.14 2.56
C GLU A 174 -41.85 -7.87 3.62
N TRP A 175 -40.93 -6.95 3.33
CA TRP A 175 -39.91 -6.49 4.28
C TRP A 175 -40.55 -5.80 5.48
N HIS A 176 -41.50 -4.88 5.26
CA HIS A 176 -42.21 -4.18 6.34
C HIS A 176 -42.88 -5.17 7.29
N GLU A 177 -43.67 -6.09 6.75
CA GLU A 177 -44.35 -7.15 7.53
C GLU A 177 -43.34 -7.99 8.31
N ARG A 178 -42.19 -8.30 7.71
CA ARG A 178 -41.15 -9.08 8.37
C ARG A 178 -40.44 -8.31 9.49
N ILE A 179 -40.10 -7.05 9.28
CA ILE A 179 -39.46 -6.21 10.30
C ILE A 179 -40.44 -5.91 11.44
N ALA A 180 -41.74 -5.79 11.18
CA ALA A 180 -42.76 -5.65 12.23
C ALA A 180 -42.74 -6.84 13.18
N LYS A 181 -42.80 -8.07 12.65
CA LYS A 181 -42.70 -9.32 13.44
C LYS A 181 -41.37 -9.44 14.19
N TYR A 182 -40.27 -9.09 13.52
CA TYR A 182 -38.95 -9.10 14.15
C TYR A 182 -38.86 -8.11 15.33
N LYS A 183 -39.44 -6.92 15.19
CA LYS A 183 -39.47 -5.89 16.23
C LYS A 183 -40.29 -6.34 17.46
N GLU A 184 -41.36 -7.09 17.23
CA GLU A 184 -42.21 -7.67 18.28
C GLU A 184 -41.63 -8.96 18.90
N GLN A 185 -40.40 -9.34 18.50
CA GLN A 185 -39.70 -10.55 18.96
C GLN A 185 -40.46 -11.86 18.65
N GLU A 186 -41.34 -11.85 17.64
CA GLU A 186 -42.04 -13.06 17.19
C GLU A 186 -41.12 -14.01 16.39
N GLU A 187 -39.91 -13.56 16.02
CA GLU A 187 -38.90 -14.35 15.31
C GLU A 187 -37.57 -14.41 16.10
N ASP A 188 -37.45 -15.32 17.05
CA ASP A 188 -36.26 -15.51 17.91
C ASP A 188 -35.01 -16.04 17.14
N ASP A 189 -35.22 -16.51 15.91
CA ASP A 189 -34.16 -17.04 15.03
C ASP A 189 -33.73 -16.10 13.91
N THR A 190 -34.11 -14.82 13.96
CA THR A 190 -33.80 -13.84 12.92
C THR A 190 -32.67 -12.88 13.33
N VAL A 191 -31.77 -12.60 12.39
CA VAL A 191 -30.67 -11.63 12.53
C VAL A 191 -30.83 -10.57 11.45
N LEU A 192 -31.04 -9.32 11.87
CA LEU A 192 -31.12 -8.16 10.98
C LEU A 192 -29.76 -7.47 10.89
N ILE A 193 -29.23 -7.28 9.68
CA ILE A 193 -27.88 -6.75 9.44
C ILE A 193 -27.96 -5.51 8.54
N ASP A 194 -27.37 -4.40 9.01
CA ASP A 194 -27.13 -3.24 8.17
C ASP A 194 -25.85 -3.47 7.35
N CYS A 195 -25.95 -3.68 6.04
CA CYS A 195 -24.77 -3.89 5.19
C CYS A 195 -24.02 -2.59 4.85
N ARG A 196 -24.38 -1.47 5.47
CA ARG A 196 -23.75 -0.17 5.23
C ARG A 196 -22.55 0.08 6.16
N ASN A 197 -21.84 1.19 5.92
CA ASN A 197 -20.77 1.60 6.82
C ASN A 197 -21.35 2.27 8.07
N THR A 198 -20.59 2.30 9.16
CA THR A 198 -21.03 2.81 10.47
C THR A 198 -21.54 4.25 10.43
N LYS A 199 -20.95 5.13 9.61
CA LYS A 199 -21.46 6.51 9.46
C LYS A 199 -22.89 6.57 8.92
N GLU A 200 -23.27 5.60 8.08
CA GLU A 200 -24.60 5.51 7.48
C GLU A 200 -25.61 4.98 8.51
N PHE A 201 -25.19 3.99 9.31
CA PHE A 201 -25.97 3.45 10.42
C PHE A 201 -26.23 4.50 11.50
N GLN A 202 -25.23 5.31 11.85
CA GLN A 202 -25.31 6.30 12.93
C GLN A 202 -26.40 7.35 12.76
N ILE A 203 -26.80 7.67 11.53
CA ILE A 203 -27.81 8.70 11.27
C ILE A 203 -29.20 8.13 10.98
N GLY A 204 -29.31 6.84 10.68
CA GLY A 204 -30.58 6.16 10.51
C GLY A 204 -30.41 4.68 10.23
N HIS A 205 -31.30 3.85 10.77
CA HIS A 205 -31.28 2.38 10.64
C HIS A 205 -32.66 1.81 11.01
N PHE A 206 -32.89 0.54 10.65
CA PHE A 206 -34.03 -0.20 11.18
C PHE A 206 -33.78 -0.57 12.64
N PRO A 207 -34.79 -0.54 13.53
CA PRO A 207 -34.66 -0.96 14.91
C PRO A 207 -34.05 -2.35 15.05
N ASN A 208 -33.21 -2.53 16.08
CA ASN A 208 -32.54 -3.80 16.41
C ASN A 208 -31.58 -4.34 15.33
N SER A 209 -31.28 -3.59 14.26
CA SER A 209 -30.30 -4.04 13.27
C SER A 209 -28.87 -4.02 13.82
N LEU A 210 -28.08 -5.02 13.44
CA LEU A 210 -26.67 -5.11 13.78
C LEU A 210 -25.84 -4.19 12.88
N ASP A 211 -25.05 -3.30 13.49
CA ASP A 211 -23.98 -2.56 12.82
C ASP A 211 -22.71 -3.45 12.74
N PRO A 212 -22.23 -3.80 11.53
CA PRO A 212 -20.99 -4.54 11.36
C PRO A 212 -19.73 -3.78 11.82
N ASN A 213 -19.87 -2.50 12.19
CA ASN A 213 -18.82 -1.58 12.56
C ASN A 213 -17.75 -1.41 11.45
N THR A 214 -18.20 -1.38 10.20
CA THR A 214 -17.32 -1.29 9.03
C THR A 214 -17.14 0.14 8.57
N THR A 215 -15.89 0.55 8.28
CA THR A 215 -15.59 1.84 7.64
C THR A 215 -15.64 1.76 6.12
N THR A 216 -15.40 0.58 5.57
CA THR A 216 -15.45 0.27 4.14
C THR A 216 -16.07 -1.10 3.92
N PHE A 217 -16.85 -1.28 2.85
CA PHE A 217 -17.60 -2.52 2.60
C PHE A 217 -16.71 -3.77 2.40
N ASN A 218 -15.46 -3.61 1.96
CA ASN A 218 -14.48 -4.72 1.89
C ASN A 218 -14.19 -5.40 3.25
N GLN A 219 -14.58 -4.79 4.38
CA GLN A 219 -14.47 -5.37 5.72
C GLN A 219 -15.65 -6.29 6.06
N PHE A 220 -16.81 -6.12 5.39
CA PHE A 220 -18.01 -6.92 5.63
C PHE A 220 -17.78 -8.45 5.53
N PRO A 221 -17.03 -8.98 4.54
CA PRO A 221 -16.79 -10.43 4.45
C PRO A 221 -15.96 -10.96 5.63
N LEU A 222 -15.05 -10.15 6.19
CA LEU A 222 -14.30 -10.50 7.39
C LEU A 222 -15.21 -10.50 8.63
N TRP A 223 -16.14 -9.54 8.70
CA TRP A 223 -17.15 -9.50 9.74
C TRP A 223 -18.05 -10.74 9.71
N VAL A 224 -18.54 -11.14 8.53
CA VAL A 224 -19.35 -12.37 8.34
C VAL A 224 -18.58 -13.60 8.83
N LYS A 225 -17.30 -13.77 8.44
CA LYS A 225 -16.47 -14.88 8.92
C LYS A 225 -16.32 -14.90 10.44
N LYS A 226 -16.13 -13.74 11.06
CA LYS A 226 -15.98 -13.62 12.52
C LYS A 226 -17.28 -13.96 13.25
N HIS A 227 -18.44 -13.69 12.65
CA HIS A 227 -19.76 -13.94 13.21
C HIS A 227 -20.42 -15.19 12.62
N SER A 228 -19.65 -16.10 12.02
CA SER A 228 -20.20 -17.29 11.35
C SER A 228 -21.02 -18.18 12.29
N GLN A 229 -20.66 -18.24 13.58
CA GLN A 229 -21.43 -18.97 14.58
C GLN A 229 -22.75 -18.28 14.92
N THR A 230 -22.76 -16.95 15.02
CA THR A 230 -23.97 -16.15 15.27
C THR A 230 -24.97 -16.23 14.13
N LEU A 231 -24.47 -16.41 12.90
CA LEU A 231 -25.30 -16.50 11.69
C LEU A 231 -25.71 -17.94 11.34
N ALA A 232 -25.01 -18.95 11.88
CA ALA A 232 -25.32 -20.35 11.61
C ALA A 232 -26.69 -20.73 12.18
N ASN A 233 -27.47 -21.50 11.41
CA ASN A 233 -28.84 -21.90 11.77
C ASN A 233 -29.82 -20.74 12.02
N LYS A 234 -29.49 -19.52 11.59
CA LYS A 234 -30.37 -18.35 11.72
C LYS A 234 -30.97 -17.94 10.37
N LYS A 235 -32.04 -17.16 10.43
CA LYS A 235 -32.62 -16.41 9.32
C LYS A 235 -31.93 -15.06 9.24
N VAL A 236 -31.44 -14.66 8.07
CA VAL A 236 -30.67 -13.42 7.92
C VAL A 236 -31.45 -12.43 7.07
N LEU A 237 -31.78 -11.28 7.65
CA LEU A 237 -32.35 -10.14 6.95
C LEU A 237 -31.27 -9.08 6.76
N MET A 238 -31.16 -8.52 5.57
CA MET A 238 -30.14 -7.52 5.28
C MET A 238 -30.62 -6.41 4.35
N TYR A 239 -30.08 -5.22 4.55
CA TYR A 239 -30.45 -4.06 3.75
C TYR A 239 -29.24 -3.13 3.55
N CYS A 240 -29.34 -2.28 2.53
CA CYS A 240 -28.44 -1.15 2.31
C CYS A 240 -29.19 -0.03 1.58
N THR A 241 -28.52 1.10 1.29
CA THR A 241 -29.13 2.32 0.74
C THR A 241 -29.97 2.08 -0.52
N GLY A 242 -29.43 1.33 -1.48
CA GLY A 242 -30.03 1.15 -2.80
C GLY A 242 -30.15 -0.30 -3.26
N GLY A 243 -29.74 -1.29 -2.45
CA GLY A 243 -29.82 -2.74 -2.72
C GLY A 243 -28.50 -3.39 -3.15
N ILE A 244 -27.64 -2.68 -3.88
CA ILE A 244 -26.48 -3.27 -4.57
C ILE A 244 -25.48 -4.02 -3.65
N ARG A 245 -25.23 -3.55 -2.40
CA ARG A 245 -24.33 -4.26 -1.45
C ARG A 245 -24.90 -5.63 -1.05
N CYS A 246 -26.22 -5.71 -0.89
CA CYS A 246 -26.93 -6.91 -0.45
C CYS A 246 -26.95 -8.01 -1.52
N GLU A 247 -26.84 -7.66 -2.80
CA GLU A 247 -26.79 -8.63 -3.92
C GLU A 247 -25.66 -9.65 -3.70
N LYS A 248 -24.43 -9.15 -3.60
CA LYS A 248 -23.26 -10.00 -3.36
C LYS A 248 -23.12 -10.43 -1.90
N ALA A 249 -23.52 -9.61 -0.93
CA ALA A 249 -23.44 -9.99 0.48
C ALA A 249 -24.34 -11.19 0.82
N SER A 250 -25.56 -11.22 0.27
CA SER A 250 -26.51 -12.31 0.53
C SER A 250 -25.99 -13.63 -0.04
N ALA A 251 -25.51 -13.61 -1.29
CA ALA A 251 -24.87 -14.76 -1.92
C ALA A 251 -23.63 -15.21 -1.13
N TYR A 252 -22.81 -14.28 -0.65
CA TYR A 252 -21.66 -14.61 0.19
C TYR A 252 -22.03 -15.35 1.47
N ILE A 253 -23.06 -14.87 2.19
CA ILE A 253 -23.54 -15.53 3.42
C ILE A 253 -24.08 -16.92 3.10
N ARG A 254 -24.93 -17.06 2.07
CA ARG A 254 -25.47 -18.37 1.64
C ARG A 254 -24.36 -19.40 1.37
N ARG A 255 -23.23 -18.96 0.81
CA ARG A 255 -22.09 -19.84 0.50
C ARG A 255 -21.18 -20.16 1.67
N THR A 256 -21.04 -19.24 2.62
CA THR A 256 -19.96 -19.31 3.61
C THR A 256 -20.43 -19.62 5.02
N ILE A 257 -21.70 -19.38 5.33
CA ILE A 257 -22.27 -19.67 6.63
C ILE A 257 -22.90 -21.08 6.62
N PRO A 258 -22.43 -22.01 7.47
CA PRO A 258 -23.01 -23.34 7.57
C PRO A 258 -24.47 -23.27 8.02
N ASN A 259 -25.34 -24.02 7.34
CA ASN A 259 -26.75 -24.22 7.71
C ASN A 259 -27.53 -22.91 7.94
N VAL A 260 -27.20 -21.82 7.25
CA VAL A 260 -28.05 -20.62 7.29
C VAL A 260 -29.43 -20.97 6.74
N GLN A 261 -30.50 -20.64 7.48
CA GLN A 261 -31.85 -21.10 7.14
C GLN A 261 -32.37 -20.37 5.89
N GLU A 262 -32.30 -19.05 5.93
CA GLU A 262 -32.68 -18.16 4.83
C GLU A 262 -31.80 -16.91 4.86
N VAL A 263 -31.58 -16.32 3.69
CA VAL A 263 -30.88 -15.04 3.55
C VAL A 263 -31.70 -14.16 2.63
N ASN A 264 -32.37 -13.18 3.20
CA ASN A 264 -33.26 -12.27 2.51
C ASN A 264 -32.78 -10.83 2.58
N HIS A 265 -33.09 -10.05 1.55
CA HIS A 265 -32.73 -8.64 1.51
C HIS A 265 -33.78 -7.75 0.86
N LEU A 266 -33.80 -6.50 1.31
CA LEU A 266 -34.73 -5.48 0.84
C LEU A 266 -34.50 -5.14 -0.64
N LYS A 267 -35.48 -5.45 -1.49
CA LYS A 267 -35.46 -5.17 -2.93
C LYS A 267 -35.52 -3.66 -3.17
N GLY A 268 -34.50 -3.14 -3.87
CA GLY A 268 -34.36 -1.70 -4.10
C GLY A 268 -33.78 -0.92 -2.92
N GLY A 269 -33.48 -1.58 -1.79
CA GLY A 269 -32.88 -0.98 -0.61
C GLY A 269 -33.78 0.01 0.12
N ILE A 270 -33.17 0.75 1.06
CA ILE A 270 -33.87 1.73 1.91
C ILE A 270 -34.64 2.76 1.08
N HIS A 271 -34.12 3.18 -0.09
CA HIS A 271 -34.81 4.13 -0.97
C HIS A 271 -36.25 3.68 -1.30
N LYS A 272 -36.41 2.48 -1.87
CA LYS A 272 -37.75 1.99 -2.24
C LYS A 272 -38.66 1.79 -1.04
N TYR A 273 -38.10 1.39 0.09
CA TYR A 273 -38.87 1.29 1.32
C TYR A 273 -39.39 2.65 1.79
N LEU A 274 -38.56 3.69 1.73
CA LEU A 274 -38.99 5.04 2.08
C LEU A 274 -39.94 5.67 1.04
N ASP A 275 -39.86 5.27 -0.23
CA ASP A 275 -40.84 5.69 -1.24
C ASP A 275 -42.25 5.18 -0.91
N GLU A 276 -42.36 3.94 -0.41
CA GLU A 276 -43.64 3.31 -0.07
C GLU A 276 -44.13 3.66 1.34
N TYR A 277 -43.25 3.57 2.35
CA TYR A 277 -43.62 3.69 3.77
C TYR A 277 -43.12 4.97 4.44
N GLY A 278 -42.22 5.73 3.81
CA GLY A 278 -41.53 6.84 4.46
C GLY A 278 -42.45 7.96 4.97
N LYS A 279 -43.60 8.16 4.32
CA LYS A 279 -44.61 9.15 4.72
C LYS A 279 -45.68 8.59 5.66
N SER A 280 -45.65 7.28 5.90
CA SER A 280 -46.67 6.59 6.70
C SER A 280 -46.31 6.60 8.18
N ASN A 281 -47.33 6.63 9.04
CA ASN A 281 -47.16 6.53 10.50
C ASN A 281 -46.70 5.12 10.94
N ASP A 282 -46.84 4.12 10.06
CA ASP A 282 -46.34 2.75 10.30
C ASP A 282 -44.85 2.60 9.95
N CYS A 283 -44.18 3.65 9.45
CA CYS A 283 -42.79 3.56 9.00
C CYS A 283 -41.86 3.02 10.10
N LEU A 284 -41.30 1.83 9.86
CA LEU A 284 -40.35 1.18 10.78
C LEU A 284 -38.91 1.71 10.67
N TRP A 285 -38.62 2.64 9.77
CA TRP A 285 -37.28 3.22 9.62
C TRP A 285 -37.07 4.37 10.60
N GLU A 286 -35.94 4.38 11.34
CA GLU A 286 -35.60 5.46 12.25
C GLU A 286 -34.45 6.32 11.71
N GLY A 287 -34.54 7.65 11.81
CA GLY A 287 -33.48 8.57 11.37
C GLY A 287 -33.49 8.91 9.88
N LYS A 288 -32.31 9.28 9.36
CA LYS A 288 -32.06 9.70 7.97
C LYS A 288 -31.39 8.59 7.15
N ASN A 289 -31.67 8.53 5.86
CA ASN A 289 -30.98 7.66 4.92
C ASN A 289 -29.77 8.36 4.29
N PHE A 290 -28.56 7.91 4.60
CA PHE A 290 -27.33 8.46 4.02
C PHE A 290 -27.26 8.28 2.49
N VAL A 291 -26.82 9.30 1.76
CA VAL A 291 -26.59 9.24 0.30
C VAL A 291 -25.20 9.75 -0.09
N PHE A 292 -24.70 9.27 -1.24
CA PHE A 292 -23.29 9.42 -1.66
C PHE A 292 -23.05 10.62 -2.58
N ASP A 293 -23.79 11.70 -2.36
CA ASP A 293 -23.74 12.94 -3.13
C ASP A 293 -23.79 14.15 -2.18
N GLY A 294 -23.73 15.37 -2.72
CA GLY A 294 -23.68 16.63 -1.95
C GLY A 294 -24.82 16.83 -0.94
N ARG A 295 -25.88 16.02 -0.98
CA ARG A 295 -27.01 16.06 -0.02
C ARG A 295 -26.64 15.41 1.31
N GLY A 296 -25.70 14.45 1.31
CA GLY A 296 -25.20 13.73 2.48
C GLY A 296 -26.19 12.76 3.15
N ALA A 297 -27.45 13.16 3.34
CA ALA A 297 -28.52 12.32 3.84
C ALA A 297 -29.91 12.84 3.42
N HIS A 298 -30.86 11.92 3.20
CA HIS A 298 -32.27 12.21 2.94
C HIS A 298 -33.15 11.81 4.11
N LYS A 299 -34.18 12.61 4.37
CA LYS A 299 -35.29 12.23 5.24
C LYS A 299 -36.23 11.30 4.46
N ALA A 300 -37.10 10.57 5.16
CA ALA A 300 -38.28 9.97 4.54
C ALA A 300 -39.09 11.09 3.85
N SER A 301 -39.45 10.92 2.58
CA SER A 301 -39.30 11.98 1.56
C SER A 301 -40.08 13.30 1.74
N GLU A 302 -39.44 14.39 1.32
CA GLU A 302 -40.04 15.39 0.43
C GLU A 302 -39.98 14.82 -1.00
N THR A 303 -41.05 14.19 -1.47
CA THR A 303 -41.31 14.04 -2.92
C THR A 303 -42.62 14.71 -3.23
N ALA A 304 -42.55 15.72 -4.10
CA ALA A 304 -43.66 16.48 -4.63
C ALA A 304 -44.68 15.54 -5.28
N GLY A 305 -45.95 15.71 -4.93
CA GLY A 305 -47.07 15.03 -5.55
C GLY A 305 -48.34 15.85 -5.37
N SER A 306 -48.86 16.36 -6.49
CA SER A 306 -50.20 16.87 -6.72
C SER A 306 -50.58 18.22 -6.07
N SER A 307 -50.49 19.28 -6.87
CA SER A 307 -51.35 20.45 -6.72
C SER A 307 -52.77 20.07 -7.09
N SER A 308 -53.67 20.11 -6.10
CA SER A 308 -55.09 20.39 -6.33
C SER A 308 -55.57 21.36 -5.25
N THR A 309 -55.70 22.63 -5.67
CA THR A 309 -56.79 23.57 -5.35
C THR A 309 -56.98 24.09 -3.91
N THR A 310 -56.94 25.43 -3.82
CA THR A 310 -57.61 26.36 -2.85
C THR A 310 -57.12 26.38 -1.40
N CYS A 311 -57.03 27.49 -0.67
CA CYS A 311 -57.11 28.94 -0.91
C CYS A 311 -56.80 29.69 0.42
N ASN A 312 -56.61 31.00 0.33
CA ASN A 312 -56.69 32.05 1.37
C ASN A 312 -55.40 32.45 2.09
N ASP A 313 -54.83 33.56 1.61
CA ASP A 313 -54.84 34.89 2.27
C ASP A 313 -54.81 34.90 3.81
N ASP A 314 -53.80 35.54 4.40
CA ASP A 314 -53.97 36.91 4.94
C ASP A 314 -52.63 37.54 5.37
N ASN A 315 -52.70 38.88 5.40
CA ASN A 315 -51.68 39.92 5.48
C ASN A 315 -50.94 40.10 6.82
N ASP A 316 -50.01 41.05 6.76
CA ASP A 316 -49.45 41.94 7.80
C ASP A 316 -47.99 41.60 8.15
N GLY A 317 -46.96 42.42 7.88
CA GLY A 317 -46.91 43.88 7.76
C GLY A 317 -46.24 44.45 9.00
N ASP A 318 -45.04 45.04 8.84
CA ASP A 318 -44.54 46.26 9.52
C ASP A 318 -43.03 46.22 9.87
N ASP A 319 -42.45 47.41 9.73
CA ASP A 319 -41.06 47.85 9.64
C ASP A 319 -40.32 47.96 10.99
N GLY A 320 -39.00 48.18 10.95
CA GLY A 320 -38.31 48.94 12.01
C GLY A 320 -36.87 48.57 12.36
N ASP A 321 -35.98 49.54 12.18
CA ASP A 321 -34.52 49.55 12.32
C ASP A 321 -33.92 49.46 13.76
N ASP A 322 -32.61 49.17 13.76
CA ASP A 322 -31.52 49.75 14.57
C ASP A 322 -31.08 49.20 15.96
N GLN A 323 -29.80 48.78 15.95
CA GLN A 323 -28.67 49.02 16.88
C GLN A 323 -28.63 48.47 18.33
N ALA A 324 -27.69 47.52 18.49
CA ALA A 324 -26.63 47.44 19.51
C ALA A 324 -26.94 47.71 21.01
N SER A 325 -26.84 46.66 21.83
CA SER A 325 -25.75 46.47 22.82
C SER A 325 -26.02 45.34 23.82
N ALA A 326 -24.91 44.76 24.27
CA ALA A 326 -24.69 43.75 25.32
C ALA A 326 -25.85 43.36 26.25
N ALA A 327 -26.23 42.06 26.22
CA ALA A 327 -26.86 41.40 27.37
C ALA A 327 -26.54 39.90 27.41
N THR A 328 -26.06 39.47 28.57
CA THR A 328 -25.89 38.10 29.04
C THR A 328 -27.19 37.30 28.87
N LEU A 329 -27.17 36.21 28.09
CA LEU A 329 -28.33 35.34 27.90
C LEU A 329 -28.14 33.97 28.55
N LYS A 330 -29.02 33.71 29.51
CA LYS A 330 -29.43 32.38 30.00
C LYS A 330 -30.01 31.54 28.86
N PRO A 331 -29.99 30.20 28.97
CA PRO A 331 -30.33 29.29 27.88
C PRO A 331 -31.85 29.34 27.60
N THR A 332 -32.23 29.77 26.40
CA THR A 332 -33.58 29.61 25.86
C THR A 332 -33.64 28.39 24.95
N SER A 333 -34.70 27.60 25.15
CA SER A 333 -35.08 26.39 24.42
C SER A 333 -35.12 26.54 22.89
N PRO A 334 -35.02 25.41 22.16
CA PRO A 334 -34.98 25.41 20.69
C PRO A 334 -36.36 25.77 20.10
N ILE A 335 -36.39 26.82 19.28
CA ILE A 335 -37.47 27.14 18.34
C ILE A 335 -37.02 26.57 16.98
N GLY A 336 -37.78 25.84 16.18
CA GLY A 336 -39.16 25.35 16.25
C GLY A 336 -39.44 24.51 14.98
N THR A 337 -39.75 23.24 15.19
CA THR A 337 -40.73 22.37 14.49
C THR A 337 -40.81 22.31 12.95
N ASN A 338 -40.30 21.20 12.41
CA ASN A 338 -41.09 20.18 11.71
C ASN A 338 -40.27 18.87 11.69
N ALA A 339 -40.18 18.19 12.83
CA ALA A 339 -39.43 16.95 12.98
C ALA A 339 -40.38 15.76 13.16
N THR A 340 -40.87 15.23 12.03
CA THR A 340 -41.69 14.00 11.96
C THR A 340 -40.87 12.71 12.06
N TYR A 341 -39.55 12.78 12.30
CA TYR A 341 -38.69 11.60 12.35
C TYR A 341 -37.75 11.61 13.58
N LYS A 342 -37.47 10.42 14.11
CA LYS A 342 -36.65 10.21 15.31
C LYS A 342 -35.17 10.44 14.99
N VAL A 343 -34.51 11.32 15.74
CA VAL A 343 -33.06 11.50 15.69
C VAL A 343 -32.39 10.35 16.45
N VAL A 344 -31.79 9.41 15.72
CA VAL A 344 -31.06 8.26 16.32
C VAL A 344 -29.58 8.52 16.51
N GLY A 345 -29.04 9.52 15.81
CA GLY A 345 -27.66 9.94 15.93
C GLY A 345 -27.39 10.70 17.22
N SER A 346 -26.12 10.75 17.63
CA SER A 346 -25.68 11.45 18.82
C SER A 346 -24.36 12.18 18.54
N CYS A 347 -24.22 13.40 19.05
CA CYS A 347 -22.96 14.12 19.08
C CYS A 347 -21.88 13.27 19.76
N THR A 348 -20.70 13.19 19.14
CA THR A 348 -19.59 12.36 19.64
C THR A 348 -19.00 12.88 20.96
N TYR A 349 -19.18 14.17 21.26
CA TYR A 349 -18.57 14.83 22.42
C TYR A 349 -19.53 14.98 23.60
N CYS A 350 -20.76 15.46 23.37
CA CYS A 350 -21.74 15.69 24.43
C CYS A 350 -22.85 14.64 24.49
N ALA A 351 -22.89 13.69 23.53
CA ALA A 351 -23.95 12.70 23.37
C ALA A 351 -25.37 13.26 23.10
N ALA A 352 -25.53 14.58 22.93
CA ALA A 352 -26.81 15.18 22.57
C ALA A 352 -27.31 14.63 21.22
N PRO A 353 -28.63 14.42 21.03
CA PRO A 353 -29.19 13.95 19.78
C PRO A 353 -28.75 14.83 18.60
N TYR A 354 -28.12 14.21 17.59
CA TYR A 354 -27.60 14.92 16.42
C TYR A 354 -27.32 13.96 15.27
N ASP A 355 -27.76 14.27 14.06
CA ASP A 355 -27.75 13.36 12.91
C ASP A 355 -27.31 14.02 11.59
N THR A 356 -26.73 15.22 11.66
CA THR A 356 -26.25 15.97 10.49
C THR A 356 -24.72 15.94 10.45
N PHE A 357 -24.14 15.50 9.33
CA PHE A 357 -22.70 15.63 9.10
C PHE A 357 -22.38 17.02 8.56
N ASP A 358 -21.29 17.61 9.06
CA ASP A 358 -20.72 18.84 8.52
C ASP A 358 -19.40 18.49 7.80
N PRO A 359 -19.14 18.98 6.58
CA PRO A 359 -17.90 18.72 5.84
C PRO A 359 -16.61 19.10 6.60
N LYS A 360 -16.68 20.07 7.52
CA LYS A 360 -15.57 20.48 8.39
C LYS A 360 -15.41 19.57 9.61
N CYS A 361 -16.45 18.84 9.98
CA CYS A 361 -16.45 17.93 11.13
C CYS A 361 -15.94 16.53 10.74
N VAL A 362 -14.65 16.44 10.44
CA VAL A 362 -13.96 15.18 10.13
C VAL A 362 -12.93 14.83 11.20
N CYS A 363 -12.71 13.53 11.40
CA CYS A 363 -11.74 13.07 12.38
C CYS A 363 -10.30 13.39 11.96
N THR A 364 -9.51 14.08 12.80
CA THR A 364 -8.10 14.41 12.53
C THR A 364 -7.22 13.19 12.21
N VAL A 365 -7.57 12.02 12.76
CA VAL A 365 -6.74 10.81 12.66
C VAL A 365 -7.01 10.03 11.37
N CYS A 366 -8.28 9.87 10.99
CA CYS A 366 -8.69 9.01 9.89
C CYS A 366 -9.52 9.70 8.80
N ASN A 367 -9.80 10.98 8.97
CA ASN A 367 -10.62 11.82 8.09
C ASN A 367 -12.07 11.32 7.90
N GLU A 368 -12.59 10.51 8.84
CA GLU A 368 -13.96 10.03 8.77
C GLU A 368 -14.93 11.13 9.25
N PRO A 369 -16.04 11.39 8.53
CA PRO A 369 -17.09 12.30 9.00
C PRO A 369 -17.57 11.93 10.40
N THR A 370 -17.70 12.92 11.27
CA THR A 370 -18.05 12.73 12.68
C THR A 370 -19.22 13.61 13.05
N LEU A 371 -20.21 13.06 13.76
CA LEU A 371 -21.37 13.81 14.24
C LEU A 371 -20.95 14.73 15.40
N ILE A 372 -20.91 16.03 15.14
CA ILE A 372 -20.60 17.08 16.11
C ILE A 372 -21.74 18.10 16.08
N CYS A 373 -22.49 18.22 17.17
CA CYS A 373 -23.61 19.16 17.24
C CYS A 373 -23.14 20.61 17.19
N LEU A 374 -24.01 21.52 16.76
CA LEU A 374 -23.73 22.96 16.62
C LEU A 374 -23.18 23.60 17.91
N ASN A 375 -23.55 23.09 19.08
CA ASN A 375 -23.03 23.57 20.36
C ASN A 375 -21.58 23.12 20.64
N CYS A 376 -21.16 21.97 20.10
CA CYS A 376 -19.80 21.46 20.27
C CYS A 376 -18.85 21.93 19.19
N GLN A 377 -19.33 22.27 17.99
CA GLN A 377 -18.50 22.75 16.89
C GLN A 377 -17.61 23.95 17.27
N PRO A 378 -18.11 25.02 17.92
CA PRO A 378 -17.25 26.14 18.29
C PRO A 378 -16.31 25.84 19.48
N LEU A 379 -16.52 24.73 20.21
CA LEU A 379 -15.73 24.40 21.40
C LEU A 379 -14.41 23.68 21.08
N TYR A 380 -14.26 23.17 19.87
CA TYR A 380 -13.11 22.38 19.45
C TYR A 380 -12.64 22.81 18.07
N THR A 381 -11.33 23.01 17.92
CA THR A 381 -10.71 23.33 16.63
C THR A 381 -10.51 22.08 15.76
N GLU A 382 -10.46 20.92 16.39
CA GLU A 382 -10.26 19.62 15.75
C GLU A 382 -11.14 18.54 16.38
N TYR A 383 -11.52 17.54 15.58
CA TYR A 383 -12.50 16.53 15.98
C TYR A 383 -11.93 15.12 15.89
N HIS A 384 -12.46 14.22 16.73
CA HIS A 384 -12.11 12.79 16.72
C HIS A 384 -13.37 11.93 16.65
N CYS A 385 -13.34 10.89 15.81
CA CYS A 385 -14.47 9.97 15.72
C CYS A 385 -14.51 9.05 16.95
N LYS A 386 -15.62 8.33 17.17
CA LYS A 386 -15.80 7.39 18.29
C LYS A 386 -14.63 6.41 18.46
N ASN A 387 -14.06 5.91 17.36
CA ASN A 387 -12.91 4.98 17.39
C ASN A 387 -11.58 5.66 17.79
N HIS A 388 -11.46 6.97 17.62
CA HIS A 388 -10.27 7.77 17.94
C HIS A 388 -10.48 8.75 19.11
N GLN A 389 -11.61 8.67 19.81
CA GLN A 389 -11.94 9.58 20.92
C GLN A 389 -10.92 9.53 22.07
N HIS A 390 -10.22 8.40 22.22
CA HIS A 390 -9.12 8.23 23.17
C HIS A 390 -7.87 9.09 22.84
N LEU A 391 -7.79 9.67 21.64
CA LEU A 391 -6.66 10.51 21.18
C LEU A 391 -6.98 12.01 21.21
N LYS A 392 -8.18 12.39 21.67
CA LYS A 392 -8.71 13.75 21.54
C LYS A 392 -7.91 14.83 22.28
N ASN A 393 -7.12 14.44 23.28
CA ASN A 393 -6.35 15.35 24.12
C ASN A 393 -4.87 15.44 23.71
N CYS A 394 -4.40 14.55 22.82
CA CYS A 394 -2.98 14.40 22.54
C CYS A 394 -2.64 14.24 21.06
N TYR A 395 -3.62 14.26 20.16
CA TYR A 395 -3.41 14.14 18.71
C TYR A 395 -4.08 15.28 17.97
N PHE A 396 -3.29 16.24 17.50
CA PHE A 396 -3.74 17.43 16.78
C PHE A 396 -2.92 17.69 15.51
N SER A 397 -3.56 18.15 14.44
CA SER A 397 -2.89 18.54 13.21
C SER A 397 -2.23 19.92 13.30
N ASN A 398 -2.91 20.88 13.93
CA ASN A 398 -2.39 22.21 14.21
C ASN A 398 -1.75 22.23 15.60
N LEU A 399 -0.42 22.38 15.65
CA LEU A 399 0.33 22.44 16.91
C LEU A 399 0.70 23.89 17.31
N SER A 400 0.31 24.89 16.54
CA SER A 400 0.72 26.29 16.75
C SER A 400 0.03 26.95 17.95
N GLU A 401 -1.14 26.46 18.35
CA GLU A 401 -1.99 27.02 19.41
C GLU A 401 -1.65 26.49 20.81
N PHE A 402 -0.75 25.51 20.93
CA PHE A 402 -0.38 24.89 22.20
C PHE A 402 0.87 25.52 22.80
N SER A 403 0.86 25.72 24.13
CA SER A 403 2.04 26.16 24.86
C SER A 403 3.11 25.07 24.92
N PHE A 404 4.34 25.48 25.26
CA PHE A 404 5.46 24.57 25.45
C PHE A 404 5.14 23.41 26.41
N ASP A 405 4.57 23.72 27.59
CA ASP A 405 4.18 22.71 28.59
C ASP A 405 3.07 21.79 28.08
N GLN A 406 2.07 22.34 27.38
CA GLN A 406 0.98 21.55 26.80
C GLN A 406 1.50 20.56 25.74
N LEU A 407 2.48 20.96 24.93
CA LEU A 407 3.11 20.07 23.96
C LEU A 407 3.87 18.93 24.65
N HIS A 408 4.55 19.21 25.76
CA HIS A 408 5.22 18.19 26.57
C HIS A 408 4.23 17.19 27.19
N ASP A 409 3.12 17.67 27.75
CA ASP A 409 2.06 16.80 28.31
C ASP A 409 1.46 15.88 27.24
N GLN A 410 1.15 16.42 26.06
CA GLN A 410 0.64 15.63 24.93
C GLN A 410 1.65 14.58 24.47
N LEU A 411 2.94 14.93 24.42
CA LEU A 411 4.00 14.00 24.04
C LEU A 411 4.09 12.83 25.03
N ALA A 412 4.04 13.11 26.34
CA ALA A 412 4.06 12.10 27.39
C ALA A 412 2.86 11.15 27.28
N GLU A 413 1.66 11.68 27.07
CA GLU A 413 0.44 10.87 26.92
C GLU A 413 0.52 9.94 25.70
N LEU A 414 0.99 10.45 24.55
CA LEU A 414 1.19 9.63 23.35
C LEU A 414 2.27 8.56 23.50
N GLN A 415 3.33 8.85 24.26
CA GLN A 415 4.41 7.90 24.55
C GLN A 415 3.92 6.75 25.42
N LEU A 416 3.14 7.03 26.47
CA LEU A 416 2.48 6.00 27.27
C LEU A 416 1.57 5.11 26.42
N MET A 417 0.73 5.71 25.56
CA MET A 417 -0.12 4.95 24.64
C MET A 417 0.70 4.08 23.65
N LEU A 418 1.90 4.53 23.25
CA LEU A 418 2.78 3.75 22.39
C LEU A 418 3.37 2.54 23.11
N GLU A 419 3.69 2.68 24.39
CA GLU A 419 4.20 1.60 25.26
C GLU A 419 3.14 0.53 25.54
N GLU A 420 1.88 0.93 25.73
CA GLU A 420 0.75 0.01 25.97
C GLU A 420 0.36 -0.83 24.73
N ILE A 421 0.78 -0.44 23.52
CA ILE A 421 0.39 -1.15 22.29
C ILE A 421 1.29 -2.38 22.05
N ALA A 422 0.70 -3.57 22.19
CA ALA A 422 1.34 -4.86 21.92
C ALA A 422 2.11 -4.93 20.58
N VAL A 423 3.30 -5.52 20.61
CA VAL A 423 4.19 -5.70 19.44
C VAL A 423 3.62 -6.78 18.52
N GLY A 424 3.38 -6.44 17.24
CA GLY A 424 2.82 -7.37 16.25
C GLY A 424 2.29 -6.69 14.97
N ARG A 425 2.04 -7.48 13.90
CA ARG A 425 1.55 -6.97 12.60
C ARG A 425 0.20 -6.24 12.73
N LYS A 426 -0.66 -6.68 13.65
CA LYS A 426 -2.03 -6.17 13.87
C LYS A 426 -2.09 -4.69 14.25
N PHE A 427 -1.13 -4.19 15.04
CA PHE A 427 -1.14 -2.80 15.53
C PHE A 427 -0.08 -1.90 14.86
N LYS A 428 0.54 -2.38 13.77
CA LYS A 428 1.60 -1.65 13.04
C LYS A 428 1.13 -0.26 12.60
N GLN A 429 -0.10 -0.16 12.10
CA GLN A 429 -0.64 1.11 11.61
C GLN A 429 -0.92 2.08 12.77
N LYS A 430 -1.56 1.62 13.86
CA LYS A 430 -1.80 2.43 15.05
C LYS A 430 -0.50 3.01 15.62
N ARG A 431 0.53 2.17 15.78
CA ARG A 431 1.86 2.65 16.23
C ARG A 431 2.49 3.66 15.26
N LYS A 432 2.34 3.45 13.95
CA LYS A 432 2.88 4.39 12.95
C LYS A 432 2.19 5.75 13.05
N THR A 433 0.89 5.77 13.26
CA THR A 433 0.09 7.00 13.42
C THR A 433 0.52 7.77 14.67
N LEU A 434 0.60 7.11 15.84
CA LEU A 434 1.02 7.78 17.08
C LEU A 434 2.47 8.27 17.01
N LYS A 435 3.40 7.46 16.49
CA LYS A 435 4.81 7.88 16.31
C LYS A 435 4.96 9.11 15.43
N ARG A 436 4.15 9.24 14.38
CA ARG A 436 4.15 10.44 13.52
C ARG A 436 3.74 11.68 14.31
N GLN A 437 2.74 11.56 15.16
CA GLN A 437 2.29 12.66 15.99
C GLN A 437 3.34 13.05 17.05
N CYS A 438 3.93 12.08 17.75
CA CYS A 438 5.03 12.34 18.68
C CYS A 438 6.16 13.12 17.99
N ASN A 439 6.56 12.70 16.79
CA ASN A 439 7.63 13.38 16.07
C ASN A 439 7.25 14.81 15.67
N LYS A 440 5.99 15.07 15.27
CA LYS A 440 5.52 16.44 14.99
C LYS A 440 5.59 17.34 16.23
N ILE A 441 5.14 16.82 17.37
CA ILE A 441 5.17 17.56 18.65
C ILE A 441 6.62 17.84 19.06
N ILE A 442 7.52 16.87 18.94
CA ILE A 442 8.94 17.05 19.23
C ILE A 442 9.55 18.17 18.35
N SER A 443 9.31 18.14 17.04
CA SER A 443 9.81 19.20 16.15
C SER A 443 9.26 20.58 16.52
N ARG A 444 7.99 20.67 16.95
CA ARG A 444 7.39 21.94 17.38
C ARG A 444 8.01 22.46 18.68
N ILE A 445 8.30 21.57 19.63
CA ILE A 445 8.99 21.90 20.88
C ILE A 445 10.40 22.44 20.57
N GLU A 446 11.14 21.79 19.65
CA GLU A 446 12.47 22.21 19.22
C GLU A 446 12.45 23.61 18.55
N GLU A 447 11.45 23.90 17.71
CA GLU A 447 11.25 25.23 17.10
C GLU A 447 11.05 26.33 18.15
N LEU A 448 10.24 26.06 19.19
CA LEU A 448 9.98 27.01 20.28
C LEU A 448 11.24 27.24 21.14
N GLN A 449 12.05 26.20 21.36
CA GLN A 449 13.34 26.32 22.06
C GLN A 449 14.38 27.10 21.26
N GLY A 450 14.34 27.01 19.93
CA GLY A 450 15.24 27.76 19.05
C GLY A 450 14.92 29.24 18.94
N SER A 451 13.70 29.67 19.33
CA SER A 451 13.27 31.07 19.25
C SER A 451 13.56 31.89 20.52
N ASP A 452 13.82 31.24 21.66
CA ASP A 452 14.14 31.88 22.95
C ASP A 452 15.66 32.05 23.21
N GLY A 453 16.47 32.01 22.16
CA GLY A 453 17.93 32.18 22.23
C GLY A 453 18.43 33.58 22.61
N ASN A 454 17.59 34.45 23.18
CA ASN A 454 18.04 35.75 23.68
C ASN A 454 17.19 36.30 24.84
N ASN A 455 17.04 35.54 25.94
CA ASN A 455 17.11 36.14 27.27
C ASN A 455 17.36 35.11 28.37
N SER A 456 18.47 35.30 29.08
CA SER A 456 18.86 34.50 30.24
C SER A 456 18.06 34.92 31.47
N SER A 457 17.39 33.97 32.14
CA SER A 457 17.43 33.95 33.62
C SER A 457 17.15 32.55 34.17
N ARG A 458 18.05 32.13 35.05
CA ARG A 458 17.91 30.99 35.96
C ARG A 458 16.65 31.17 36.82
N ILE A 459 15.82 30.12 36.91
CA ILE A 459 15.08 29.84 38.15
C ILE A 459 15.31 28.38 38.52
N SER A 460 15.84 28.19 39.71
CA SER A 460 16.03 26.93 40.40
C SER A 460 14.81 26.61 41.28
N THR A 461 14.66 25.29 41.52
CA THR A 461 14.09 24.62 42.70
C THR A 461 12.57 24.55 42.91
N GLU A 462 12.16 23.28 43.15
CA GLU A 462 11.20 22.78 44.15
C GLU A 462 9.71 22.51 43.82
N SER A 463 9.40 21.21 43.82
CA SER A 463 8.21 20.51 44.30
C SER A 463 6.84 21.20 44.30
N SER A 464 5.86 20.57 43.62
CA SER A 464 4.53 20.38 44.20
C SER A 464 3.93 19.06 43.73
N SER A 465 3.77 18.15 44.68
CA SER A 465 2.98 16.95 44.55
C SER A 465 1.51 17.31 44.74
N GLN A 466 0.64 16.97 43.80
CA GLN A 466 -0.81 16.81 44.06
C GLN A 466 -1.47 15.89 43.02
N SER A 467 -1.51 14.60 43.38
CA SER A 467 -2.67 13.70 43.27
C SER A 467 -3.77 14.05 42.25
N LEU A 468 -3.92 13.22 41.21
CA LEU A 468 -5.23 12.75 40.74
C LEU A 468 -5.18 11.24 40.47
N LYS A 469 -5.60 10.46 41.47
CA LYS A 469 -5.93 9.04 41.35
C LYS A 469 -7.12 8.87 40.37
N ARG A 470 -7.04 7.92 39.44
CA ARG A 470 -8.22 7.15 39.02
C ARG A 470 -7.87 5.75 38.54
N THR A 471 -8.36 4.80 39.31
CA THR A 471 -8.38 3.35 39.16
C THR A 471 -9.02 2.91 37.84
N ARG A 472 -8.48 1.87 37.17
CA ARG A 472 -9.26 1.07 36.23
C ARG A 472 -8.96 -0.43 36.35
N VAL A 473 -10.05 -1.10 36.72
CA VAL A 473 -10.40 -2.52 36.78
C VAL A 473 -9.64 -3.41 35.77
N LEU A 474 -8.94 -4.40 36.33
CA LEU A 474 -8.61 -5.66 35.67
C LEU A 474 -9.89 -6.50 35.53
N THR A 475 -10.20 -6.96 34.32
CA THR A 475 -10.95 -8.20 34.13
C THR A 475 -10.29 -9.04 33.05
N GLU A 476 -9.79 -10.16 33.54
CA GLU A 476 -9.25 -11.36 32.96
C GLU A 476 -10.30 -12.09 32.08
N ASN A 477 -9.85 -12.78 31.02
CA ASN A 477 -10.40 -14.02 30.46
C ASN A 477 -9.65 -14.35 29.16
N GLN A 478 -8.63 -15.19 29.23
CA GLN A 478 -8.69 -16.65 29.10
C GLN A 478 -8.90 -17.15 27.67
N ARG A 479 -7.90 -17.94 27.27
CA ARG A 479 -7.74 -18.64 26.00
C ARG A 479 -8.75 -19.79 25.92
N ILE A 480 -9.42 -19.94 24.79
CA ILE A 480 -10.06 -21.20 24.42
C ILE A 480 -9.46 -21.64 23.07
N HIS A 481 -8.65 -22.69 23.14
CA HIS A 481 -8.29 -23.55 22.03
C HIS A 481 -9.47 -24.52 21.79
N ALA A 482 -9.86 -24.74 20.54
CA ALA A 482 -10.66 -25.89 20.14
C ALA A 482 -10.31 -26.32 18.71
N ASP A 483 -10.15 -27.63 18.58
CA ASP A 483 -9.70 -28.40 17.45
C ASP A 483 -10.65 -28.41 16.24
N LYS A 484 -10.09 -28.71 15.07
CA LYS A 484 -10.80 -29.02 13.83
C LYS A 484 -11.07 -30.52 13.73
N PRO A 485 -12.28 -30.95 13.30
CA PRO A 485 -12.43 -32.24 12.63
C PRO A 485 -12.12 -32.10 11.12
N ALA A 486 -11.62 -33.20 10.57
CA ALA A 486 -11.19 -33.36 9.18
C ALA A 486 -12.28 -34.05 8.33
N GLY A 487 -12.24 -33.79 7.01
CA GLY A 487 -13.08 -34.41 5.97
C GLY A 487 -14.39 -33.65 5.75
N THR A 488 -14.85 -33.33 4.53
CA THR A 488 -14.66 -33.99 3.24
C THR A 488 -14.83 -32.99 2.09
N THR A 489 -14.27 -33.37 0.96
CA THR A 489 -14.04 -32.62 -0.28
C THR A 489 -15.26 -32.65 -1.22
N ASN A 490 -15.40 -31.59 -2.05
CA ASN A 490 -15.75 -31.63 -3.49
C ASN A 490 -16.56 -30.40 -4.01
N GLY A 491 -16.16 -29.17 -3.64
CA GLY A 491 -16.62 -27.92 -4.30
C GLY A 491 -15.50 -27.08 -4.93
N GLY A 492 -14.28 -27.63 -5.00
CA GLY A 492 -13.05 -26.85 -5.18
C GLY A 492 -12.56 -26.66 -6.62
N GLU A 493 -13.11 -27.37 -7.61
CA GLU A 493 -12.52 -27.38 -8.95
C GLU A 493 -12.92 -26.17 -9.80
N VAL A 494 -14.15 -25.67 -9.66
CA VAL A 494 -14.64 -24.53 -10.46
C VAL A 494 -14.00 -23.20 -10.00
N ILE A 495 -13.69 -23.05 -8.71
CA ILE A 495 -13.06 -21.85 -8.12
C ILE A 495 -11.54 -21.76 -8.40
N LYS A 496 -10.88 -22.90 -8.66
CA LYS A 496 -9.43 -22.95 -8.95
C LYS A 496 -9.09 -22.44 -10.36
N SER A 497 -9.99 -22.59 -11.33
CA SER A 497 -9.72 -22.17 -12.72
C SER A 497 -9.74 -20.64 -12.90
N ALA A 498 -10.65 -19.93 -12.23
CA ALA A 498 -10.74 -18.46 -12.28
C ALA A 498 -9.53 -17.78 -11.59
N LYS A 499 -9.14 -18.24 -10.39
CA LYS A 499 -7.93 -17.74 -9.70
C LYS A 499 -6.62 -17.92 -10.51
N ARG A 500 -6.54 -18.92 -11.38
CA ARG A 500 -5.40 -19.12 -12.29
C ARG A 500 -5.38 -18.04 -13.39
N ARG A 501 -6.52 -17.62 -13.93
CA ARG A 501 -6.62 -16.59 -14.98
C ARG A 501 -6.30 -15.16 -14.48
N ASN A 502 -6.71 -14.78 -13.27
CA ASN A 502 -6.47 -13.42 -12.73
C ASN A 502 -4.99 -13.22 -12.32
N ASN A 503 -4.33 -14.32 -11.94
CA ASN A 503 -2.88 -14.34 -11.82
C ASN A 503 -2.22 -14.26 -13.20
N ALA A 504 -2.83 -14.83 -14.25
CA ALA A 504 -2.23 -14.87 -15.58
C ALA A 504 -2.07 -13.49 -16.21
N HIS A 505 -3.03 -12.56 -16.10
CA HIS A 505 -2.87 -11.20 -16.67
C HIS A 505 -1.88 -10.33 -15.88
N LEU A 506 -1.89 -10.40 -14.55
CA LEU A 506 -0.86 -9.74 -13.73
C LEU A 506 0.52 -10.35 -14.00
N GLN A 507 0.57 -11.65 -14.27
CA GLN A 507 1.79 -12.36 -14.66
C GLN A 507 2.21 -12.00 -16.09
N GLU A 508 1.26 -11.77 -17.00
CA GLU A 508 1.47 -11.29 -18.36
C GLU A 508 2.00 -9.86 -18.39
N GLN A 509 1.44 -8.91 -17.62
CA GLN A 509 1.99 -7.55 -17.51
C GLN A 509 3.41 -7.56 -16.91
N LYS A 510 3.64 -8.40 -15.89
CA LYS A 510 4.99 -8.60 -15.33
C LYS A 510 5.94 -9.21 -16.35
N GLU A 511 5.46 -10.13 -17.18
CA GLU A 511 6.23 -10.76 -18.23
C GLU A 511 6.52 -9.79 -19.37
N GLN A 512 5.58 -8.93 -19.78
CA GLN A 512 5.80 -7.86 -20.76
C GLN A 512 6.84 -6.85 -20.27
N LEU A 513 6.77 -6.43 -19.00
CA LEU A 513 7.79 -5.57 -18.38
C LEU A 513 9.15 -6.28 -18.25
N LYS A 514 9.16 -7.60 -18.00
CA LYS A 514 10.37 -8.42 -18.01
C LYS A 514 10.96 -8.50 -19.42
N GLN A 515 10.14 -8.78 -20.45
CA GLN A 515 10.56 -8.84 -21.85
C GLN A 515 11.05 -7.50 -22.38
N LYS A 516 10.43 -6.37 -22.00
CA LYS A 516 10.93 -5.03 -22.33
C LYS A 516 12.33 -4.81 -21.76
N PHE A 517 12.53 -5.16 -20.48
CA PHE A 517 13.83 -5.06 -19.82
C PHE A 517 14.88 -6.02 -20.42
N VAL A 518 14.49 -7.25 -20.78
CA VAL A 518 15.36 -8.23 -21.44
C VAL A 518 15.80 -7.70 -22.80
N ARG A 519 14.87 -7.20 -23.62
CA ARG A 519 15.17 -6.59 -24.93
C ARG A 519 16.12 -5.42 -24.80
N GLU A 520 15.89 -4.53 -23.84
CA GLU A 520 16.77 -3.40 -23.56
C GLU A 520 18.19 -3.86 -23.16
N LEU A 521 18.30 -4.83 -22.25
CA LEU A 521 19.61 -5.37 -21.84
C LEU A 521 20.38 -6.01 -23.00
N GLN A 522 19.67 -6.74 -23.87
CA GLN A 522 20.25 -7.41 -25.03
C GLN A 522 20.65 -6.41 -26.11
N SER A 523 19.79 -5.42 -26.43
CA SER A 523 20.06 -4.41 -27.46
C SER A 523 21.23 -3.50 -27.09
N LEU A 524 21.39 -3.17 -25.81
CA LEU A 524 22.53 -2.44 -25.29
C LEU A 524 23.81 -3.29 -25.20
N GLY A 525 23.73 -4.58 -25.50
CA GLY A 525 24.85 -5.52 -25.41
C GLY A 525 25.35 -5.74 -23.99
N LEU A 526 24.59 -5.37 -22.96
CA LEU A 526 25.04 -5.37 -21.55
C LEU A 526 24.91 -6.73 -20.86
N PHE A 527 24.19 -7.67 -21.47
CA PHE A 527 24.00 -9.03 -20.97
C PHE A 527 25.12 -9.97 -21.44
N GLN A 528 26.31 -9.82 -20.85
CA GLN A 528 27.46 -10.70 -21.12
C GLN A 528 28.03 -11.28 -19.82
N PRO A 529 28.65 -12.48 -19.88
CA PRO A 529 29.32 -13.09 -18.74
C PRO A 529 30.29 -12.13 -18.05
N ALA A 530 30.53 -12.32 -16.75
CA ALA A 530 31.43 -11.45 -16.00
C ALA A 530 32.81 -11.31 -16.67
N SER A 531 33.34 -12.40 -17.22
CA SER A 531 34.63 -12.46 -17.91
C SER A 531 34.74 -11.57 -19.15
N ALA A 532 33.62 -11.26 -19.83
CA ALA A 532 33.62 -10.49 -21.08
C ALA A 532 34.13 -9.05 -20.89
N TYR A 533 34.05 -8.51 -19.67
CA TYR A 533 34.41 -7.13 -19.36
C TYR A 533 35.42 -7.00 -18.24
N VAL A 534 36.10 -8.10 -17.86
CA VAL A 534 37.05 -8.10 -16.74
C VAL A 534 38.46 -7.83 -17.24
N LYS A 535 39.07 -6.75 -16.72
CA LYS A 535 40.50 -6.43 -16.88
C LYS A 535 41.11 -6.29 -15.48
N ASN A 536 42.19 -7.01 -15.19
CA ASN A 536 42.87 -7.01 -13.88
C ASN A 536 41.94 -7.24 -12.67
N GLY A 537 40.95 -8.12 -12.81
CA GLY A 537 39.99 -8.42 -11.74
C GLY A 537 38.94 -7.33 -11.48
N ILE A 538 38.82 -6.35 -12.37
CA ILE A 538 37.80 -5.30 -12.34
C ILE A 538 36.90 -5.48 -13.56
N ARG A 539 35.58 -5.53 -13.36
CA ARG A 539 34.57 -5.60 -14.42
C ARG A 539 34.08 -4.21 -14.79
N LEU A 540 34.18 -3.86 -16.07
CA LEU A 540 33.75 -2.57 -16.64
C LEU A 540 32.87 -2.79 -17.88
N PRO A 541 31.54 -2.90 -17.73
CA PRO A 541 30.65 -2.99 -18.89
C PRO A 541 30.71 -1.69 -19.72
N PRO A 542 30.47 -1.79 -21.05
CA PRO A 542 30.65 -0.67 -21.95
C PRO A 542 29.66 0.47 -21.65
N PRO A 543 30.08 1.73 -21.85
CA PRO A 543 29.20 2.88 -21.88
C PRO A 543 28.03 2.68 -22.86
N CYS A 544 26.82 3.12 -22.49
CA CYS A 544 25.67 3.04 -23.39
C CYS A 544 24.75 4.26 -23.25
N THR A 545 23.88 4.49 -24.23
CA THR A 545 22.83 5.51 -24.16
C THR A 545 21.52 4.85 -23.75
N ARG A 546 20.84 5.40 -22.75
CA ARG A 546 19.59 4.84 -22.21
C ARG A 546 18.53 5.90 -22.04
N VAL A 547 17.27 5.50 -22.16
CA VAL A 547 16.14 6.33 -21.74
C VAL A 547 15.73 5.89 -20.32
N LEU A 548 15.72 6.85 -19.39
CA LEU A 548 15.23 6.66 -18.03
C LEU A 548 13.81 7.20 -17.93
N TRP A 549 12.86 6.35 -17.53
CA TRP A 549 11.48 6.77 -17.27
C TRP A 549 11.20 6.81 -15.77
N THR A 550 10.52 7.86 -15.32
CA THR A 550 10.05 7.98 -13.94
C THR A 550 8.63 8.52 -13.91
N ASN A 551 7.71 7.72 -13.35
CA ASN A 551 6.35 8.18 -13.09
C ASN A 551 6.32 9.20 -11.95
N THR A 552 5.46 10.19 -12.07
CA THR A 552 5.27 11.24 -11.07
C THR A 552 4.81 10.64 -9.76
N LYS A 553 5.61 10.84 -8.71
CA LYS A 553 5.30 10.37 -7.36
C LYS A 553 4.23 11.27 -6.73
N GLY A 554 3.43 10.74 -5.81
CA GLY A 554 2.40 11.54 -5.12
C GLY A 554 2.93 12.81 -4.43
N LYS A 555 4.18 12.78 -3.91
CA LYS A 555 4.85 13.96 -3.32
C LYS A 555 5.29 15.03 -4.34
N TRP A 556 5.26 14.71 -5.63
CA TRP A 556 5.62 15.60 -6.74
C TRP A 556 4.39 16.25 -7.38
N CYS A 557 3.20 15.66 -7.18
CA CYS A 557 1.96 16.21 -7.73
C CYS A 557 1.73 17.65 -7.22
N GLY A 558 1.42 18.55 -8.14
CA GLY A 558 1.23 19.98 -7.87
C GLY A 558 2.52 20.79 -7.71
N LYS A 559 3.70 20.16 -7.78
CA LYS A 559 4.99 20.89 -7.80
C LYS A 559 5.43 21.20 -9.23
N ALA A 560 6.24 22.24 -9.38
CA ALA A 560 6.87 22.57 -10.65
C ALA A 560 7.79 21.44 -11.13
N LEU A 561 7.82 21.15 -12.44
CA LEU A 561 8.72 20.15 -13.01
C LEU A 561 10.19 20.53 -12.73
N LEU A 562 10.56 21.79 -12.91
CA LEU A 562 11.91 22.29 -12.61
C LEU A 562 12.34 22.01 -11.16
N TYR A 563 11.48 22.38 -10.19
CA TYR A 563 11.71 22.09 -8.77
C TYR A 563 11.94 20.59 -8.52
N VAL A 564 11.13 19.71 -9.12
CA VAL A 564 11.26 18.26 -8.93
C VAL A 564 12.55 17.74 -9.57
N LEU A 565 12.94 18.24 -10.74
CA LEU A 565 14.19 17.88 -11.40
C LEU A 565 15.40 18.22 -10.53
N GLN A 566 15.44 19.41 -9.95
CA GLN A 566 16.57 19.87 -9.13
C GLN A 566 16.64 19.17 -7.76
N MET A 567 15.50 18.87 -7.14
CA MET A 567 15.45 18.33 -5.77
C MET A 567 15.57 16.80 -5.70
N GLU A 568 15.14 16.09 -6.74
CA GLU A 568 15.10 14.62 -6.71
C GLU A 568 16.21 13.97 -7.52
N PHE A 569 16.83 14.70 -8.45
CA PHE A 569 17.88 14.20 -9.33
C PHE A 569 19.11 15.06 -9.14
N ALA A 570 20.05 14.59 -8.31
CA ALA A 570 21.25 15.33 -7.96
C ALA A 570 22.08 15.73 -9.20
N GLU A 571 22.07 14.92 -10.26
CA GLU A 571 22.75 15.24 -11.52
C GLU A 571 22.10 16.40 -12.30
N LEU A 572 20.89 16.83 -11.92
CA LEU A 572 20.12 17.91 -12.54
C LEU A 572 19.89 19.11 -11.60
N SER A 573 20.62 19.19 -10.48
CA SER A 573 20.47 20.31 -9.54
C SER A 573 20.97 21.64 -10.09
N GLU A 574 21.89 21.61 -11.07
CA GLU A 574 22.49 22.79 -11.69
C GLU A 574 21.72 23.23 -12.94
N ASN A 575 21.37 24.51 -13.01
CA ASN A 575 20.56 25.08 -14.08
C ASN A 575 21.24 25.03 -15.45
N ASP A 576 22.54 25.27 -15.54
CA ASP A 576 23.27 25.32 -16.81
C ASP A 576 23.23 23.96 -17.51
N ARG A 577 23.52 22.89 -16.75
CA ARG A 577 23.43 21.51 -17.23
C ARG A 577 22.00 21.12 -17.61
N LEU A 578 21.01 21.54 -16.83
CA LEU A 578 19.62 21.23 -17.12
C LEU A 578 19.11 21.95 -18.37
N ALA A 579 19.52 23.21 -18.58
CA ALA A 579 19.23 23.98 -19.79
C ALA A 579 19.85 23.33 -21.03
N GLU A 580 21.09 22.84 -20.93
CA GLU A 580 21.75 22.10 -22.03
C GLU A 580 20.97 20.84 -22.42
N ILE A 581 20.55 20.04 -21.43
CA ILE A 581 19.75 18.81 -21.65
C ILE A 581 18.41 19.14 -22.32
N MET A 582 17.76 20.23 -21.90
CA MET A 582 16.48 20.68 -22.47
C MET A 582 16.64 21.19 -23.92
N GLN A 583 17.67 22.00 -24.19
CA GLN A 583 17.97 22.48 -25.55
C GLN A 583 18.26 21.33 -26.51
N LYS A 584 18.93 20.28 -26.02
CA LYS A 584 19.21 19.05 -26.79
C LYS A 584 18.01 18.08 -26.86
N GLY A 585 16.83 18.45 -26.36
CA GLY A 585 15.63 17.58 -26.40
C GLY A 585 15.74 16.28 -25.60
N LEU A 586 16.71 16.17 -24.68
CA LEU A 586 17.01 14.95 -23.94
C LEU A 586 16.11 14.74 -22.71
N LEU A 587 15.17 15.65 -22.45
CA LEU A 587 14.17 15.60 -21.39
C LEU A 587 12.78 15.75 -21.99
N ALA A 588 11.85 14.89 -21.60
CA ALA A 588 10.46 14.99 -22.00
C ALA A 588 9.51 14.65 -20.83
N LEU A 589 8.30 15.22 -20.88
CA LEU A 589 7.19 14.92 -20.00
C LEU A 589 6.04 14.36 -20.84
N ASN A 590 5.59 13.13 -20.54
CA ASN A 590 4.58 12.42 -21.33
C ASN A 590 4.94 12.36 -22.82
N ASP A 591 6.21 12.06 -23.11
CA ASP A 591 6.80 12.04 -24.45
C ASP A 591 6.85 13.39 -25.18
N VAL A 592 6.48 14.49 -24.52
CA VAL A 592 6.61 15.86 -25.03
C VAL A 592 7.94 16.47 -24.57
N PRO A 593 8.85 16.84 -25.48
CA PRO A 593 10.13 17.46 -25.13
C PRO A 593 9.97 18.75 -24.32
N ILE A 594 10.82 18.91 -23.32
CA ILE A 594 10.93 20.13 -22.51
C ILE A 594 12.16 20.89 -22.98
N THR A 595 11.96 22.11 -23.48
CA THR A 595 12.97 22.85 -24.24
C THR A 595 13.56 24.04 -23.49
N SER A 596 12.96 24.46 -22.36
CA SER A 596 13.49 25.56 -21.55
C SER A 596 13.21 25.41 -20.04
N LEU A 597 14.03 26.07 -19.23
CA LEU A 597 13.84 26.15 -17.77
C LEU A 597 12.51 26.83 -17.40
N GLU A 598 12.12 27.87 -18.15
CA GLU A 598 10.85 28.59 -17.95
C GLU A 598 9.65 27.67 -18.20
N GLN A 599 9.69 26.87 -19.26
CA GLN A 599 8.67 25.86 -19.54
C GLN A 599 8.59 24.86 -18.38
N ALA A 600 9.73 24.35 -17.92
CA ALA A 600 9.78 23.41 -16.81
C ALA A 600 9.28 24.00 -15.48
N GLU A 601 9.51 25.29 -15.23
CA GLU A 601 9.01 25.98 -14.03
C GLU A 601 7.50 26.22 -14.07
N SER A 602 6.94 26.44 -15.27
CA SER A 602 5.50 26.66 -15.46
C SER A 602 4.68 25.38 -15.29
N ILE A 603 5.24 24.21 -15.62
CA ILE A 603 4.51 22.93 -15.62
C ILE A 603 4.31 22.43 -14.20
N ARG A 604 3.04 22.14 -13.84
CA ARG A 604 2.68 21.48 -12.57
C ARG A 604 2.45 20.00 -12.83
N LEU A 605 3.26 19.15 -12.19
CA LEU A 605 3.19 17.70 -12.36
C LEU A 605 1.87 17.13 -11.82
N LYS A 606 1.28 16.19 -12.56
CA LYS A 606 0.03 15.50 -12.23
C LYS A 606 0.28 14.02 -11.96
N ASN A 607 -0.67 13.40 -11.27
CA ASN A 607 -0.62 11.96 -11.06
C ASN A 607 -0.65 11.24 -12.43
N MET A 608 0.21 10.23 -12.59
CA MET A 608 0.46 9.48 -13.85
C MET A 608 1.33 10.15 -14.91
N ASP A 609 1.76 11.42 -14.73
CA ASP A 609 2.72 12.01 -15.64
C ASP A 609 4.04 11.21 -15.64
N VAL A 610 4.65 11.02 -16.81
CA VAL A 610 5.89 10.28 -17.00
C VAL A 610 7.00 11.23 -17.42
N ILE A 611 8.05 11.32 -16.61
CA ILE A 611 9.26 12.05 -16.96
C ILE A 611 10.22 11.07 -17.64
N SER A 612 10.63 11.34 -18.87
CA SER A 612 11.63 10.56 -19.61
C SER A 612 12.89 11.37 -19.86
N ARG A 613 14.06 10.75 -19.66
CA ARG A 613 15.37 11.38 -19.85
C ARG A 613 16.29 10.48 -20.65
N ILE A 614 16.88 10.98 -21.73
CA ILE A 614 17.95 10.30 -22.46
C ILE A 614 19.26 10.62 -21.74
N THR A 615 20.00 9.59 -21.33
CA THR A 615 21.25 9.74 -20.58
C THR A 615 22.34 8.85 -21.15
N HIS A 616 23.58 9.33 -21.07
CA HIS A 616 24.75 8.49 -21.24
C HIS A 616 25.02 7.73 -19.93
N TRP A 617 24.82 6.42 -19.97
CA TRP A 617 24.93 5.54 -18.82
C TRP A 617 26.32 4.89 -18.75
N ASN A 618 27.07 5.27 -17.71
CA ASN A 618 28.38 4.70 -17.36
C ASN A 618 28.28 3.99 -16.01
N GLU A 619 28.29 2.67 -16.07
CA GLU A 619 28.09 1.85 -14.88
C GLU A 619 29.32 1.82 -13.98
N PRO A 620 29.20 2.06 -12.66
CA PRO A 620 30.35 2.04 -11.78
C PRO A 620 31.03 0.65 -11.79
N PRO A 621 32.37 0.60 -11.84
CA PRO A 621 33.13 -0.64 -11.91
C PRO A 621 32.94 -1.50 -10.66
N VAL A 622 33.06 -2.82 -10.78
CA VAL A 622 33.01 -3.77 -9.65
C VAL A 622 34.18 -4.73 -9.67
N ARG A 623 34.60 -5.22 -8.50
CA ARG A 623 35.73 -6.14 -8.37
C ARG A 623 35.25 -7.59 -8.50
N ILE A 624 35.75 -8.28 -9.52
CA ILE A 624 35.55 -9.71 -9.77
C ILE A 624 36.92 -10.36 -9.96
N PRO A 625 37.65 -10.69 -8.88
CA PRO A 625 39.06 -11.09 -8.96
C PRO A 625 39.33 -12.27 -9.90
N ASN A 626 38.41 -13.23 -9.94
CA ASN A 626 38.55 -14.47 -10.72
C ASN A 626 37.86 -14.38 -12.09
N GLY A 627 37.38 -13.19 -12.48
CA GLY A 627 36.60 -12.98 -13.71
C GLY A 627 35.22 -13.65 -13.74
N THR A 628 34.90 -14.50 -12.78
CA THR A 628 33.67 -15.29 -12.67
C THR A 628 33.13 -15.25 -11.24
N ILE A 629 31.84 -15.53 -11.11
CA ILE A 629 31.18 -15.73 -9.83
C ILE A 629 31.18 -17.23 -9.54
N ASN A 630 31.68 -17.62 -8.36
CA ASN A 630 31.58 -19.02 -7.95
C ASN A 630 30.12 -19.34 -7.59
N VAL A 631 29.58 -20.38 -8.22
CA VAL A 631 28.18 -20.77 -8.14
C VAL A 631 28.09 -22.27 -7.88
N GLN A 632 27.29 -22.65 -6.89
CA GLN A 632 26.94 -24.03 -6.62
C GLN A 632 25.46 -24.25 -6.92
N LYS A 633 25.15 -25.23 -7.77
CA LYS A 633 23.78 -25.66 -8.07
C LYS A 633 23.42 -26.81 -7.13
N ILE A 634 22.43 -26.58 -6.28
CA ILE A 634 21.98 -27.55 -5.30
C ILE A 634 20.58 -28.02 -5.70
N ALA A 635 20.48 -29.31 -5.98
CA ALA A 635 19.19 -29.99 -6.09
C ALA A 635 18.56 -30.07 -4.70
N LEU A 636 17.28 -29.73 -4.61
CA LEU A 636 16.55 -29.90 -3.35
C LEU A 636 16.37 -31.39 -3.05
N PRO A 637 16.52 -31.81 -1.79
CA PRO A 637 16.24 -33.18 -1.39
C PRO A 637 14.82 -33.59 -1.78
N GLN A 638 14.64 -34.83 -2.27
CA GLN A 638 13.35 -35.32 -2.77
C GLN A 638 12.25 -35.20 -1.70
N ASN A 639 12.56 -35.49 -0.43
CA ASN A 639 11.62 -35.34 0.67
C ASN A 639 11.15 -33.90 0.91
N VAL A 640 11.97 -32.89 0.57
CA VAL A 640 11.54 -31.48 0.58
C VAL A 640 10.60 -31.24 -0.59
N LEU A 641 10.93 -31.71 -1.79
CA LEU A 641 10.04 -31.60 -2.95
C LEU A 641 8.69 -32.32 -2.71
N ASP A 642 8.71 -33.49 -2.09
CA ASP A 642 7.54 -34.31 -1.75
C ASP A 642 6.66 -33.65 -0.69
N GLU A 643 7.25 -33.01 0.32
CA GLU A 643 6.53 -32.25 1.35
C GLU A 643 5.64 -31.17 0.70
N TYR A 644 6.12 -30.55 -0.38
CA TYR A 644 5.46 -29.46 -1.11
C TYR A 644 4.80 -29.90 -2.42
N SER A 645 4.71 -31.20 -2.70
CA SER A 645 4.07 -31.79 -3.90
C SER A 645 2.58 -31.46 -4.06
N PHE A 646 1.93 -30.94 -3.02
CA PHE A 646 0.57 -30.40 -3.07
C PHE A 646 0.47 -29.02 -3.75
N LEU A 647 1.61 -28.36 -3.97
CA LEU A 647 1.71 -27.19 -4.84
C LEU A 647 1.85 -27.71 -6.27
N GLU A 648 0.79 -27.59 -7.08
CA GLU A 648 0.74 -27.98 -8.51
C GLU A 648 2.10 -27.82 -9.20
N GLU A 649 2.63 -28.90 -9.80
CA GLU A 649 3.89 -29.06 -10.55
C GLU A 649 5.00 -28.03 -10.20
N VAL A 650 5.81 -28.32 -9.17
CA VAL A 650 7.18 -27.79 -9.08
C VAL A 650 7.96 -28.42 -10.23
N SER A 651 8.65 -27.61 -11.04
CA SER A 651 9.45 -28.15 -12.14
C SER A 651 10.49 -29.12 -11.58
N SER A 652 10.63 -30.30 -12.20
CA SER A 652 11.69 -31.27 -11.87
C SER A 652 13.11 -30.71 -12.07
N SER A 653 13.23 -29.54 -12.72
CA SER A 653 14.47 -28.78 -12.93
C SER A 653 14.70 -27.63 -11.92
N ALA A 654 13.87 -27.49 -10.89
CA ALA A 654 14.01 -26.41 -9.91
C ALA A 654 15.35 -26.49 -9.17
N THR A 655 16.20 -25.48 -9.35
CA THR A 655 17.57 -25.46 -8.83
C THR A 655 17.74 -24.33 -7.82
N VAL A 656 18.34 -24.63 -6.67
CA VAL A 656 18.85 -23.61 -5.75
C VAL A 656 20.26 -23.26 -6.18
N ILE A 657 20.49 -21.99 -6.49
CA ILE A 657 21.77 -21.46 -6.94
C ILE A 657 22.38 -20.69 -5.77
N VAL A 658 23.46 -21.22 -5.22
CA VAL A 658 24.23 -20.58 -4.15
C VAL A 658 25.40 -19.84 -4.79
N CYS A 659 25.39 -18.52 -4.66
CA CYS A 659 26.42 -17.66 -5.21
C CYS A 659 27.36 -17.20 -4.09
N ASP A 660 28.67 -17.31 -4.33
CA ASP A 660 29.67 -16.60 -3.56
C ASP A 660 29.82 -15.18 -4.13
N LYS A 661 29.04 -14.24 -3.59
CA LYS A 661 29.00 -12.87 -4.10
C LYS A 661 30.31 -12.15 -3.74
N PRO A 662 31.07 -11.64 -4.71
CA PRO A 662 32.22 -10.78 -4.42
C PRO A 662 31.80 -9.52 -3.66
N SER A 663 32.74 -8.93 -2.92
CA SER A 663 32.54 -7.59 -2.39
C SER A 663 32.40 -6.58 -3.55
N THR A 664 31.84 -5.40 -3.27
CA THR A 664 31.49 -4.33 -4.24
C THR A 664 30.32 -4.60 -5.19
N VAL A 665 29.82 -5.83 -5.30
CA VAL A 665 28.73 -6.22 -6.21
C VAL A 665 27.35 -6.13 -5.53
N PRO A 666 26.35 -5.39 -6.07
CA PRO A 666 24.97 -5.46 -5.60
C PRO A 666 24.28 -6.76 -6.03
N VAL A 667 23.35 -7.27 -5.21
CA VAL A 667 22.68 -8.56 -5.49
C VAL A 667 21.79 -8.52 -6.73
N HIS A 668 21.04 -7.43 -6.93
CA HIS A 668 20.14 -7.25 -8.08
C HIS A 668 20.32 -5.83 -8.65
N PRO A 669 19.86 -5.56 -9.89
CA PRO A 669 19.90 -4.23 -10.47
C PRO A 669 19.33 -3.17 -9.53
N ALA A 670 20.12 -2.15 -9.19
CA ALA A 670 19.75 -1.11 -8.26
C ALA A 670 20.62 0.14 -8.45
N GLY A 671 19.99 1.32 -8.44
CA GLY A 671 20.69 2.59 -8.61
C GLY A 671 21.48 2.61 -9.93
N PRO A 672 22.79 2.92 -9.89
CA PRO A 672 23.61 2.97 -11.09
C PRO A 672 24.07 1.58 -11.58
N TYR A 673 23.69 0.48 -10.92
CA TYR A 673 24.10 -0.88 -11.30
C TYR A 673 22.97 -1.64 -11.96
N LEU A 674 23.19 -2.07 -13.21
CA LEU A 674 22.35 -2.92 -14.02
C LEU A 674 23.11 -4.21 -14.38
N ALA A 675 24.12 -4.14 -15.25
CA ALA A 675 24.95 -5.27 -15.70
C ALA A 675 25.92 -5.75 -14.62
N ASN A 676 26.46 -4.84 -13.82
CA ASN A 676 27.28 -5.08 -12.64
C ASN A 676 26.43 -5.47 -11.41
N SER A 677 25.45 -6.34 -11.59
CA SER A 677 24.68 -6.93 -10.49
C SER A 677 24.81 -8.45 -10.49
N LEU A 678 24.82 -9.06 -9.30
CA LEU A 678 25.06 -10.49 -9.13
C LEU A 678 24.10 -11.33 -9.97
N THR A 679 22.79 -11.03 -9.92
CA THR A 679 21.80 -11.81 -10.68
C THR A 679 22.07 -11.77 -12.18
N ILE A 680 22.36 -10.59 -12.75
CA ILE A 680 22.59 -10.44 -14.19
C ILE A 680 23.90 -11.14 -14.61
N MET A 681 24.97 -10.98 -13.82
CA MET A 681 26.26 -11.63 -14.11
C MET A 681 26.16 -13.16 -14.03
N VAL A 682 25.47 -13.70 -13.02
CA VAL A 682 25.27 -15.14 -12.86
C VAL A 682 24.37 -15.68 -13.95
N GLU A 683 23.28 -14.97 -14.30
CA GLU A 683 22.43 -15.37 -15.43
C GLU A 683 23.23 -15.48 -16.72
N ALA A 684 24.02 -14.46 -17.07
CA ALA A 684 24.84 -14.47 -18.27
C ALA A 684 25.94 -15.55 -18.25
N GLN A 685 26.59 -15.75 -17.09
CA GLN A 685 27.62 -16.79 -16.92
C GLN A 685 27.04 -18.21 -17.05
N GLU A 686 25.87 -18.45 -16.48
CA GLU A 686 25.23 -19.77 -16.45
C GLU A 686 24.35 -20.05 -17.68
N GLY A 687 24.31 -19.13 -18.65
CA GLY A 687 23.48 -19.24 -19.85
C GLY A 687 21.97 -19.20 -19.57
N LEU A 688 21.57 -18.53 -18.49
CA LEU A 688 20.15 -18.33 -18.14
C LEU A 688 19.60 -17.07 -18.81
N GLU A 689 18.30 -17.05 -19.06
CA GLU A 689 17.63 -15.83 -19.56
C GLU A 689 17.74 -14.68 -18.56
N PRO A 690 17.88 -13.42 -19.00
CA PRO A 690 17.94 -12.28 -18.09
C PRO A 690 16.66 -12.18 -17.24
N LYS A 691 16.82 -11.81 -15.97
CA LYS A 691 15.71 -11.66 -15.00
C LYS A 691 14.95 -12.98 -14.73
N SER A 692 15.60 -14.12 -14.93
CA SER A 692 15.09 -15.45 -14.57
C SER A 692 15.49 -15.89 -13.15
N LEU A 693 16.56 -15.31 -12.60
CA LEU A 693 17.12 -15.66 -11.31
C LEU A 693 16.48 -14.83 -10.19
N ILE A 694 15.91 -15.51 -9.20
CA ILE A 694 15.13 -14.88 -8.12
C ILE A 694 15.95 -14.92 -6.82
N PRO A 695 16.46 -13.77 -6.32
CA PRO A 695 17.19 -13.73 -5.07
C PRO A 695 16.25 -13.97 -3.87
N CYS A 696 16.63 -14.89 -2.98
CA CYS A 696 15.87 -15.22 -1.76
C CYS A 696 16.14 -14.23 -0.62
N HIS A 697 17.28 -13.55 -0.65
CA HIS A 697 17.62 -12.46 0.26
C HIS A 697 18.64 -11.53 -0.42
N ARG A 698 19.01 -10.45 0.27
CA ARG A 698 20.11 -9.57 -0.15
C ARG A 698 21.10 -9.41 0.99
N ILE A 699 22.38 -9.35 0.64
CA ILE A 699 23.44 -8.78 1.48
C ILE A 699 23.86 -7.44 0.89
N ASP A 700 24.52 -6.59 1.68
CA ASP A 700 24.93 -5.26 1.23
C ASP A 700 25.94 -5.37 0.08
N ARG A 701 26.01 -4.33 -0.76
CA ARG A 701 26.92 -4.30 -1.93
C ARG A 701 28.36 -4.63 -1.53
N VAL A 702 28.82 -4.05 -0.43
CA VAL A 702 30.18 -4.17 0.10
C VAL A 702 30.41 -5.45 0.92
N THR A 703 29.35 -6.16 1.31
CA THR A 703 29.45 -7.45 2.01
C THR A 703 29.66 -8.57 1.02
N SER A 704 30.60 -9.48 1.26
CA SER A 704 30.84 -10.63 0.39
C SER A 704 30.14 -11.90 0.89
N GLY A 705 30.10 -12.94 0.05
CA GLY A 705 29.74 -14.30 0.43
C GLY A 705 28.35 -14.74 0.01
N LEU A 706 27.86 -15.74 0.72
CA LEU A 706 26.70 -16.56 0.43
C LEU A 706 25.45 -15.73 0.14
N THR A 707 24.97 -15.84 -1.10
CA THR A 707 23.67 -15.36 -1.54
C THR A 707 22.90 -16.51 -2.18
N ILE A 708 21.63 -16.65 -1.82
CA ILE A 708 20.77 -17.72 -2.33
C ILE A 708 19.84 -17.17 -3.41
N CYS A 709 19.87 -17.80 -4.58
CA CYS A 709 19.01 -17.52 -5.70
C CYS A 709 18.27 -18.79 -6.14
N CYS A 710 17.13 -18.64 -6.80
CA CYS A 710 16.39 -19.76 -7.38
C CYS A 710 15.91 -19.44 -8.79
N THR A 711 15.85 -20.45 -9.66
CA THR A 711 15.22 -20.33 -10.98
C THR A 711 13.70 -20.47 -10.92
N ASP A 712 13.17 -21.06 -9.84
CA ASP A 712 11.74 -21.26 -9.62
C ASP A 712 11.19 -20.34 -8.51
N ALA A 713 10.10 -19.63 -8.83
CA ALA A 713 9.48 -18.67 -7.92
C ALA A 713 8.82 -19.29 -6.68
N LYS A 714 8.35 -20.55 -6.76
CA LYS A 714 7.73 -21.26 -5.63
C LYS A 714 8.81 -21.65 -4.62
N ILE A 715 9.92 -22.19 -5.09
CA ILE A 715 11.08 -22.50 -4.24
C ILE A 715 11.66 -21.23 -3.61
N ALA A 716 11.78 -20.14 -4.38
CA ALA A 716 12.22 -18.86 -3.85
C ALA A 716 11.33 -18.39 -2.69
N ARG A 717 10.00 -18.46 -2.84
CA ARG A 717 9.05 -18.08 -1.78
C ARG A 717 9.17 -18.97 -0.54
N LEU A 718 9.41 -20.27 -0.72
CA LEU A 718 9.62 -21.20 0.38
C LEU A 718 10.83 -20.78 1.23
N ILE A 719 11.99 -20.56 0.59
CA ILE A 719 13.21 -20.13 1.27
C ILE A 719 13.02 -18.74 1.90
N GLN A 720 12.41 -17.80 1.19
CA GLN A 720 12.08 -16.46 1.70
C GLN A 720 11.21 -16.54 2.97
N GLY A 721 10.19 -17.40 2.98
CA GLY A 721 9.33 -17.62 4.15
C GLY A 721 10.12 -18.05 5.38
N ARG A 722 11.05 -18.99 5.24
CA ARG A 722 11.93 -19.42 6.34
C ARG A 722 12.82 -18.29 6.86
N ILE A 723 13.33 -17.45 5.96
CA ILE A 723 14.13 -16.29 6.34
C ILE A 723 13.27 -15.27 7.10
N GLU A 724 12.02 -15.03 6.69
CA GLU A 724 11.09 -14.11 7.34
C GLU A 724 10.61 -14.59 8.72
N GLU A 725 10.44 -15.90 8.88
CA GLU A 725 10.08 -16.56 10.13
C GLU A 725 11.24 -16.52 11.15
N GLY A 726 12.46 -16.20 10.71
CA GLY A 726 13.66 -16.21 11.55
C GLY A 726 14.17 -17.62 11.86
N SER A 727 13.77 -18.63 11.08
CA SER A 727 14.18 -20.02 11.28
C SER A 727 15.54 -20.34 10.65
N VAL A 728 16.04 -19.49 9.75
CA VAL A 728 17.35 -19.68 9.10
C VAL A 728 18.46 -19.17 9.99
N LYS A 729 19.40 -20.05 10.36
CA LYS A 729 20.62 -19.67 11.07
C LYS A 729 21.65 -19.16 10.06
N LYS A 730 22.06 -17.90 10.22
CA LYS A 730 23.01 -17.22 9.33
C LYS A 730 24.32 -16.97 10.08
N GLN A 731 25.43 -17.33 9.46
CA GLN A 731 26.76 -17.15 10.03
C GLN A 731 27.63 -16.31 9.09
N TYR A 732 28.27 -15.32 9.70
CA TYR A 732 29.15 -14.36 9.05
C TYR A 732 30.49 -14.35 9.77
N LEU A 733 31.54 -14.01 9.05
CA LEU A 733 32.81 -13.58 9.61
C LEU A 733 32.95 -12.08 9.41
N ALA A 734 33.55 -11.40 10.39
CA ALA A 734 34.01 -10.04 10.23
C ALA A 734 35.45 -9.91 10.75
N MET A 735 36.27 -9.11 10.06
CA MET A 735 37.50 -8.59 10.65
C MET A 735 37.20 -7.19 11.19
N VAL A 736 37.50 -6.95 12.46
CA VAL A 736 37.21 -5.70 13.15
C VAL A 736 38.48 -5.08 13.72
N GLN A 737 38.49 -3.76 13.85
CA GLN A 737 39.59 -3.03 14.48
C GLN A 737 39.68 -3.32 15.98
N GLY A 738 40.90 -3.45 16.50
CA GLY A 738 41.17 -3.65 17.92
C GLY A 738 41.05 -5.10 18.39
N GLN A 739 41.35 -5.30 19.67
CA GLN A 739 41.21 -6.58 20.36
C GLN A 739 39.76 -6.74 20.84
N PHE A 740 38.97 -7.53 20.11
CA PHE A 740 37.60 -7.84 20.48
C PHE A 740 37.62 -8.68 21.77
N PRO A 741 36.76 -8.39 22.76
CA PRO A 741 36.86 -9.01 24.07
C PRO A 741 36.68 -10.53 24.04
N SER A 742 37.49 -11.22 24.85
CA SER A 742 37.37 -12.65 25.12
C SER A 742 36.73 -12.95 26.49
N SER A 743 36.74 -11.98 27.41
CA SER A 743 36.21 -12.08 28.76
C SER A 743 35.67 -10.74 29.29
N LEU A 744 34.91 -10.78 30.39
CA LEU A 744 34.42 -9.60 31.10
C LEU A 744 35.55 -8.81 31.79
N GLU A 745 36.64 -9.49 32.16
CA GLU A 745 37.76 -8.94 32.93
C GLU A 745 38.78 -8.18 32.06
N GLU A 746 39.03 -8.65 30.83
CA GLU A 746 39.95 -8.00 29.86
C GLU A 746 39.45 -6.66 29.31
N LEU A 747 38.17 -6.34 29.52
CA LEU A 747 37.51 -5.19 28.93
C LEU A 747 37.20 -4.06 29.93
N ASN A 748 37.28 -4.31 31.24
CA ASN A 748 37.08 -3.27 32.26
C ASN A 748 38.16 -2.15 32.21
N GLY A 749 39.18 -2.26 31.36
CA GLY A 749 40.18 -1.23 31.10
C GLY A 749 39.88 -0.26 29.95
N SER A 750 38.85 -0.45 29.11
CA SER A 750 38.71 0.33 27.86
C SER A 750 37.28 0.65 27.34
N GLY A 751 36.23 0.59 28.16
CA GLY A 751 34.90 1.14 27.82
C GLY A 751 33.74 0.11 27.78
N PRO A 752 32.48 0.55 27.55
CA PRO A 752 31.32 -0.12 28.13
C PRO A 752 30.77 -1.25 27.23
N ILE A 753 31.07 -2.51 27.54
CA ILE A 753 30.31 -3.67 27.01
C ILE A 753 29.57 -4.38 28.14
N CYS A 754 28.94 -3.57 28.99
CA CYS A 754 27.77 -3.95 29.76
C CYS A 754 26.86 -2.73 29.80
N THR A 755 26.05 -2.59 28.75
CA THR A 755 25.02 -1.55 28.67
C THR A 755 23.67 -2.25 28.54
N ASP A 756 22.57 -1.53 28.70
CA ASP A 756 21.22 -2.08 28.49
C ASP A 756 21.03 -2.73 27.10
N LEU A 757 21.89 -2.39 26.12
CA LEU A 757 21.82 -2.87 24.75
C LEU A 757 22.79 -4.01 24.43
N ALA A 758 23.82 -4.24 25.24
CA ALA A 758 24.83 -5.29 24.99
C ALA A 758 25.14 -6.08 26.25
N GLN A 759 24.91 -7.40 26.18
CA GLN A 759 25.09 -8.32 27.30
C GLN A 759 25.83 -9.58 26.89
N TRP A 760 26.56 -10.17 27.85
CA TRP A 760 27.16 -11.49 27.68
C TRP A 760 26.10 -12.59 27.83
N GLU A 761 26.07 -13.53 26.88
CA GLU A 761 25.28 -14.75 26.96
C GLU A 761 26.19 -15.96 26.78
N TRP A 762 25.94 -17.01 27.55
CA TRP A 762 26.59 -18.30 27.36
C TRP A 762 25.82 -19.11 26.31
N LYS A 763 26.53 -19.59 25.30
CA LYS A 763 25.96 -20.45 24.27
C LYS A 763 26.95 -21.57 23.97
N ASN A 764 26.51 -22.81 24.17
CA ASN A 764 27.35 -24.02 23.99
C ASN A 764 28.69 -23.92 24.74
N GLU A 765 28.63 -23.53 26.02
CA GLU A 765 29.83 -23.37 26.89
C GLU A 765 30.79 -22.25 26.48
N GLU A 766 30.40 -21.40 25.51
CA GLU A 766 31.18 -20.25 25.08
C GLU A 766 30.51 -18.92 25.36
N LYS A 767 31.34 -17.92 25.67
CA LYS A 767 30.90 -16.54 25.92
C LYS A 767 30.69 -15.82 24.60
N THR A 768 29.46 -15.34 24.39
CA THR A 768 29.04 -14.58 23.21
C THR A 768 28.49 -13.22 23.65
N ILE A 769 28.76 -12.15 22.89
CA ILE A 769 28.13 -10.84 23.11
C ILE A 769 26.86 -10.77 22.30
N LYS A 770 25.74 -10.49 22.96
CA LYS A 770 24.47 -10.19 22.30
C LYS A 770 24.19 -8.70 22.34
N VAL A 771 23.94 -8.14 21.16
CA VAL A 771 23.53 -6.73 21.00
C VAL A 771 22.07 -6.68 20.59
N ASN A 772 21.25 -5.95 21.34
CA ASN A 772 19.84 -5.68 21.08
C ASN A 772 19.62 -4.19 20.71
N GLY A 773 20.45 -3.65 19.82
CA GLY A 773 20.37 -2.25 19.41
C GLY A 773 19.32 -2.01 18.32
N PRO A 774 18.26 -1.22 18.55
CA PRO A 774 17.30 -0.88 17.51
C PRO A 774 17.92 0.06 16.46
N ILE A 775 17.69 -0.19 15.17
CA ILE A 775 18.33 0.55 14.06
C ILE A 775 17.34 1.47 13.35
N GLU A 776 17.72 2.73 13.20
CA GLU A 776 17.01 3.75 12.43
C GLU A 776 17.83 4.18 11.20
N THR A 777 17.14 4.61 10.15
CA THR A 777 17.77 5.34 9.04
C THR A 777 17.73 6.82 9.38
N VAL A 778 18.87 7.39 9.72
CA VAL A 778 19.00 8.79 10.15
C VAL A 778 19.24 9.74 8.98
N ASP A 779 19.86 9.23 7.91
CA ASP A 779 20.04 9.94 6.65
C ASP A 779 19.61 9.01 5.50
N PRO A 780 18.37 9.16 5.00
CA PRO A 780 17.88 8.35 3.90
C PRO A 780 18.62 8.58 2.58
N SER A 781 19.12 9.80 2.33
CA SER A 781 19.86 10.18 1.11
C SER A 781 21.20 9.45 1.02
N ASN A 782 21.95 9.44 2.12
CA ASN A 782 23.28 8.81 2.18
C ASN A 782 23.23 7.37 2.73
N GLY A 783 22.03 6.87 3.06
CA GLY A 783 21.84 5.52 3.60
C GLY A 783 22.50 5.31 4.96
N ILE A 784 22.70 6.36 5.75
CA ILE A 784 23.31 6.28 7.10
C ILE A 784 22.31 5.72 8.10
N ARG A 785 22.79 4.78 8.92
CA ARG A 785 22.02 4.09 9.95
C ARG A 785 22.72 4.18 11.27
N LYS A 786 21.96 4.35 12.34
CA LYS A 786 22.48 4.42 13.71
C LYS A 786 21.60 3.60 14.66
N ILE A 787 22.18 3.20 15.79
CA ILE A 787 21.41 2.66 16.90
C ILE A 787 20.69 3.84 17.57
N THR A 788 19.36 3.79 17.60
CA THR A 788 18.54 4.84 18.23
C THR A 788 17.38 4.18 18.98
N ALA A 789 16.89 4.83 20.05
CA ALA A 789 15.72 4.34 20.79
C ALA A 789 14.45 4.23 19.91
N LYS A 790 14.33 5.08 18.87
CA LYS A 790 13.20 5.08 17.92
C LYS A 790 13.33 4.03 16.81
N GLY A 791 14.51 3.41 16.69
CA GLY A 791 14.86 2.43 15.66
C GLY A 791 14.02 1.16 15.65
N LYS A 792 14.11 0.40 14.56
CA LYS A 792 13.46 -0.91 14.45
C LYS A 792 14.25 -1.93 15.27
N PRO A 793 13.59 -2.78 16.08
CA PRO A 793 14.27 -3.81 16.85
C PRO A 793 15.17 -4.66 15.98
N SER A 794 16.40 -4.87 16.45
CA SER A 794 17.40 -5.70 15.79
C SER A 794 18.34 -6.33 16.81
N SER A 795 18.75 -7.58 16.54
CA SER A 795 19.54 -8.37 17.48
C SER A 795 20.61 -9.20 16.76
N SER A 796 21.83 -9.19 17.29
CA SER A 796 23.00 -9.89 16.73
C SER A 796 23.83 -10.52 17.84
N LEU A 797 24.49 -11.63 17.51
CA LEU A 797 25.45 -12.32 18.38
C LEU A 797 26.86 -12.21 17.79
N PHE A 798 27.85 -11.94 18.64
CA PHE A 798 29.25 -11.77 18.26
C PHE A 798 30.19 -12.58 19.15
N GLN A 799 31.22 -13.15 18.56
CA GLN A 799 32.17 -14.00 19.28
C GLN A 799 33.57 -13.90 18.69
N LEU A 800 34.57 -13.74 19.54
CA LEU A 800 35.98 -13.71 19.15
C LEU A 800 36.45 -15.08 18.62
N ILE A 801 37.04 -15.09 17.42
CA ILE A 801 37.71 -16.26 16.86
C ILE A 801 39.21 -16.14 17.11
N SER A 802 39.83 -15.08 16.61
CA SER A 802 41.27 -14.84 16.77
C SER A 802 41.53 -13.34 16.85
N TYR A 803 42.64 -12.99 17.50
CA TYR A 803 43.18 -11.63 17.54
C TYR A 803 44.61 -11.67 17.02
N ASP A 804 44.92 -10.78 16.09
CA ASP A 804 46.28 -10.56 15.61
C ASP A 804 46.84 -9.26 16.21
N SER A 805 47.82 -9.42 17.09
CA SER A 805 48.49 -8.30 17.75
C SER A 805 49.33 -7.44 16.80
N GLN A 806 49.77 -7.96 15.65
CA GLN A 806 50.57 -7.20 14.68
C GLN A 806 49.70 -6.20 13.91
N SER A 807 48.60 -6.68 13.33
CA SER A 807 47.63 -5.81 12.64
C SER A 807 46.69 -5.07 13.60
N LYS A 808 46.65 -5.45 14.88
CA LYS A 808 45.68 -4.97 15.89
C LYS A 808 44.24 -5.17 15.41
N THR A 809 43.96 -6.32 14.82
CA THR A 809 42.62 -6.67 14.33
C THR A 809 42.13 -7.98 14.93
N SER A 810 40.82 -8.12 15.04
CA SER A 810 40.19 -9.36 15.48
C SER A 810 39.33 -9.96 14.38
N ILE A 811 39.37 -11.27 14.23
CA ILE A 811 38.41 -12.03 13.45
C ILE A 811 37.31 -12.50 14.40
N ILE A 812 36.07 -12.22 14.04
CA ILE A 812 34.91 -12.55 14.86
C ILE A 812 33.84 -13.31 14.06
N SER A 813 33.14 -14.20 14.74
CA SER A 813 31.90 -14.80 14.26
C SER A 813 30.73 -13.86 14.54
N CYS A 814 29.88 -13.66 13.54
CA CYS A 814 28.69 -12.82 13.63
C CYS A 814 27.46 -13.65 13.26
N CYS A 815 26.45 -13.67 14.13
CA CYS A 815 25.18 -14.36 13.89
C CYS A 815 24.01 -13.38 14.06
N PRO A 816 23.50 -12.76 12.97
CA PRO A 816 22.33 -11.90 13.05
C PRO A 816 21.07 -12.72 13.34
N LEU A 817 20.34 -12.38 14.41
CA LEU A 817 19.05 -12.98 14.75
C LEU A 817 17.87 -12.28 14.05
N THR A 818 18.11 -11.07 13.56
CA THR A 818 17.19 -10.29 12.72
C THR A 818 17.89 -9.86 11.44
N GLY A 819 17.13 -9.45 10.41
CA GLY A 819 17.69 -8.97 9.14
C GLY A 819 17.39 -7.49 8.87
N ARG A 820 18.09 -6.56 9.51
CA ARG A 820 18.06 -5.13 9.14
C ARG A 820 19.23 -4.79 8.21
N SER A 821 19.05 -3.79 7.35
CA SER A 821 20.13 -3.27 6.51
C SER A 821 21.27 -2.71 7.37
N HIS A 822 22.51 -3.02 7.01
CA HIS A 822 23.75 -2.67 7.74
C HIS A 822 23.80 -3.13 9.21
N GLN A 823 22.98 -4.12 9.61
CA GLN A 823 22.82 -4.46 11.03
C GLN A 823 24.14 -4.80 11.74
N LEU A 824 24.94 -5.71 11.17
CA LEU A 824 26.22 -6.11 11.76
C LEU A 824 27.21 -4.94 11.80
N ARG A 825 27.27 -4.15 10.73
CA ARG A 825 28.15 -2.97 10.62
C ARG A 825 27.87 -1.94 11.72
N VAL A 826 26.59 -1.57 11.89
CA VAL A 826 26.13 -0.61 12.89
C VAL A 826 26.29 -1.14 14.32
N HIS A 827 26.00 -2.43 14.56
CA HIS A 827 26.18 -3.03 15.89
C HIS A 827 27.66 -3.09 16.29
N LEU A 828 28.54 -3.46 15.37
CA LEU A 828 29.98 -3.53 15.63
C LEU A 828 30.62 -2.16 15.80
N GLN A 829 30.22 -1.18 14.99
CA GLN A 829 30.62 0.22 15.18
C GLN A 829 30.17 0.76 16.53
N TRP A 830 28.93 0.46 16.94
CA TRP A 830 28.41 0.89 18.24
C TRP A 830 29.14 0.24 19.42
N LEU A 831 29.56 -1.03 19.27
CA LEU A 831 30.41 -1.71 20.24
C LEU A 831 31.83 -1.15 20.32
N GLY A 832 32.22 -0.24 19.42
CA GLY A 832 33.59 0.31 19.34
C GLY A 832 34.55 -0.55 18.54
N TYR A 833 34.07 -1.56 17.82
CA TYR A 833 34.85 -2.49 17.01
C TYR A 833 34.39 -2.44 15.55
N PRO A 834 34.56 -1.31 14.84
CA PRO A 834 34.10 -1.19 13.46
C PRO A 834 34.77 -2.24 12.57
N ILE A 835 34.05 -2.63 11.52
CA ILE A 835 34.55 -3.60 10.54
C ILE A 835 35.69 -2.94 9.75
N MET A 836 36.77 -3.68 9.54
CA MET A 836 37.90 -3.23 8.73
C MET A 836 37.45 -2.78 7.35
N ASP A 837 38.06 -1.68 6.91
CA ASP A 837 37.81 -0.97 5.68
C ASP A 837 36.42 -0.33 5.56
N ASP A 838 35.50 -0.43 6.55
CA ASP A 838 34.14 0.12 6.45
C ASP A 838 34.09 1.64 6.51
N ILE A 839 34.35 2.30 5.38
CA ILE A 839 34.41 3.77 5.23
C ILE A 839 33.19 4.49 5.82
N GLN A 840 32.01 3.85 5.82
CA GLN A 840 30.79 4.46 6.32
C GLN A 840 30.71 4.47 7.86
N TYR A 841 31.40 3.54 8.52
CA TYR A 841 31.29 3.27 9.95
C TYR A 841 32.65 3.14 10.67
N ASP A 842 33.76 3.55 10.04
CA ASP A 842 35.18 3.38 10.45
C ASP A 842 35.61 4.14 11.72
N GLY A 843 34.72 4.36 12.68
CA GLY A 843 35.11 4.74 14.05
C GLY A 843 35.53 6.20 14.31
N LYS A 844 35.73 7.06 13.30
CA LYS A 844 35.72 8.52 13.57
C LYS A 844 34.30 8.91 14.00
N ARG A 845 34.12 9.41 15.23
CA ARG A 845 32.83 9.95 15.68
C ARG A 845 32.36 10.96 14.63
N LEU A 846 31.13 10.78 14.15
CA LEU A 846 30.47 11.55 13.07
C LEU A 846 30.22 13.03 13.42
N ASP A 847 30.95 13.55 14.42
CA ASP A 847 30.76 14.87 15.01
C ASP A 847 31.90 15.83 14.63
N ASP A 848 32.99 15.34 14.03
CA ASP A 848 34.07 16.16 13.46
C ASP A 848 34.04 16.07 11.92
N GLU A 849 34.23 17.22 11.26
CA GLU A 849 34.14 17.45 9.82
C GLU A 849 34.57 16.26 8.93
N LEU A 850 33.75 15.98 7.91
CA LEU A 850 33.92 14.97 6.85
C LEU A 850 35.34 14.96 6.27
N THR A 851 36.23 14.18 6.90
CA THR A 851 37.54 13.82 6.36
C THR A 851 37.58 12.31 6.17
N THR A 852 36.95 11.88 5.07
CA THR A 852 37.17 10.58 4.43
C THR A 852 38.68 10.34 4.33
N THR A 853 39.18 9.28 4.95
CA THR A 853 40.60 8.94 4.98
C THR A 853 41.08 8.53 3.57
N MET A 854 41.96 9.36 3.01
CA MET A 854 42.53 9.31 1.65
C MET A 854 43.31 8.01 1.30
N GLU A 855 43.67 7.17 2.27
CA GLU A 855 44.67 6.10 2.06
C GLU A 855 44.11 4.80 1.45
N GLY A 856 42.82 4.50 1.65
CA GLY A 856 42.12 3.45 0.90
C GLY A 856 41.73 3.90 -0.51
N TYR A 857 41.49 5.21 -0.64
CA TYR A 857 41.16 5.93 -1.87
C TYR A 857 42.33 5.89 -2.87
N ASP A 858 43.55 6.21 -2.44
CA ASP A 858 44.72 6.28 -3.31
C ASP A 858 45.09 4.93 -3.94
N ARG A 859 44.89 3.80 -3.24
CA ARG A 859 45.27 2.47 -3.76
C ARG A 859 44.37 1.99 -4.90
N VAL A 860 43.07 2.26 -4.82
CA VAL A 860 42.10 1.90 -5.88
C VAL A 860 42.24 2.85 -7.06
N VAL A 861 42.41 4.15 -6.79
CA VAL A 861 42.64 5.18 -7.83
C VAL A 861 43.94 4.89 -8.60
N GLN A 862 45.07 4.62 -7.93
CA GLN A 862 46.36 4.31 -8.60
C GLN A 862 46.34 3.01 -9.42
N ALA A 863 45.57 2.00 -9.01
CA ALA A 863 45.44 0.74 -9.76
C ALA A 863 44.59 0.93 -11.04
N MET A 864 43.68 1.90 -11.04
CA MET A 864 42.76 2.19 -12.13
C MET A 864 43.31 3.25 -13.11
N GLU A 865 44.13 4.18 -12.62
CA GLU A 865 44.88 5.15 -13.45
C GLU A 865 45.93 4.47 -14.34
N LYS A 866 46.56 3.38 -13.88
CA LYS A 866 47.54 2.60 -14.67
C LYS A 866 46.94 1.84 -15.87
N LEU A 867 45.62 1.85 -16.05
CA LEU A 867 44.89 1.09 -17.08
C LEU A 867 44.40 1.92 -18.26
N GLN A 868 44.73 3.23 -18.30
CA GLN A 868 44.32 4.14 -19.37
C GLN A 868 45.18 3.95 -20.64
N GLU A 869 44.55 3.45 -21.72
CA GLU A 869 44.95 3.73 -23.11
C GLU A 869 43.89 4.65 -23.72
N GLN A 870 44.30 5.62 -24.54
CA GLN A 870 43.46 6.75 -25.00
C GLN A 870 42.41 6.36 -26.07
N PRO A 871 41.17 6.90 -26.00
CA PRO A 871 40.28 6.93 -27.17
C PRO A 871 39.59 8.28 -27.50
N LYS A 872 39.08 8.34 -28.75
CA LYS A 872 38.49 9.47 -29.50
C LYS A 872 36.97 9.66 -29.29
N GLU A 873 36.51 10.90 -29.42
CA GLU A 873 35.13 11.38 -29.21
C GLU A 873 34.19 11.15 -30.42
N GLU A 874 33.23 10.22 -30.33
CA GLU A 874 32.17 10.07 -31.38
C GLU A 874 30.76 9.72 -30.83
N GLY A 875 30.57 9.67 -29.49
CA GLY A 875 29.32 9.28 -28.82
C GLY A 875 28.23 10.35 -28.80
N LEU A 876 28.64 11.59 -28.59
CA LEU A 876 27.72 12.71 -28.40
C LEU A 876 27.03 13.15 -29.71
N ALA A 877 27.63 12.83 -30.86
CA ALA A 877 27.12 13.25 -32.16
C ALA A 877 25.75 12.64 -32.49
N ILE A 878 25.55 11.33 -32.27
CA ILE A 878 24.33 10.61 -32.70
C ILE A 878 23.08 11.05 -31.91
N ALA A 879 23.21 11.30 -30.60
CA ALA A 879 22.10 11.78 -29.77
C ALA A 879 21.74 13.24 -30.05
N THR A 880 22.72 14.04 -30.50
CA THR A 880 22.51 15.45 -30.85
C THR A 880 21.81 15.56 -32.22
N THR A 881 22.19 14.74 -33.20
CA THR A 881 21.55 14.71 -34.53
C THR A 881 20.09 14.23 -34.48
N ALA A 882 19.77 13.23 -33.63
CA ALA A 882 18.39 12.74 -33.50
C ALA A 882 17.43 13.76 -32.85
N ALA A 883 17.95 14.65 -32.00
CA ALA A 883 17.19 15.75 -31.41
C ALA A 883 16.99 16.92 -32.39
N GLU A 884 17.99 17.22 -33.23
CA GLU A 884 17.89 18.20 -34.32
C GLU A 884 16.83 17.79 -35.38
N GLU A 885 16.58 16.49 -35.54
CA GLU A 885 15.55 15.94 -36.45
C GLU A 885 14.14 15.80 -35.81
N GLY A 886 13.97 16.17 -34.54
CA GLY A 886 12.65 16.18 -33.88
C GLY A 886 12.08 14.80 -33.53
N LEU A 887 12.93 13.78 -33.39
CA LEU A 887 12.50 12.42 -33.06
C LEU A 887 12.06 12.30 -31.58
N THR A 888 10.96 11.60 -31.33
CA THR A 888 10.45 11.33 -29.98
C THR A 888 11.41 10.40 -29.20
N PRO A 889 11.43 10.44 -27.84
CA PRO A 889 12.25 9.53 -27.04
C PRO A 889 12.04 8.04 -27.36
N ALA A 890 10.83 7.64 -27.77
CA ALA A 890 10.53 6.28 -28.22
C ALA A 890 11.19 5.94 -29.57
N GLN A 891 11.25 6.90 -30.50
CA GLN A 891 11.94 6.74 -31.78
C GLN A 891 13.46 6.73 -31.60
N VAL A 892 14.00 7.56 -30.69
CA VAL A 892 15.41 7.51 -30.32
C VAL A 892 15.77 6.18 -29.68
N GLN A 893 14.91 5.65 -28.79
CA GLN A 893 15.09 4.31 -28.20
C GLN A 893 15.09 3.21 -29.29
N ALA A 894 14.17 3.27 -30.26
CA ALA A 894 14.13 2.32 -31.37
C ALA A 894 15.37 2.44 -32.29
N ALA A 895 15.89 3.65 -32.50
CA ALA A 895 17.13 3.88 -33.26
C ALA A 895 18.37 3.34 -32.52
N ILE A 896 18.46 3.56 -31.20
CA ILE A 896 19.51 3.00 -30.33
C ILE A 896 19.47 1.46 -30.36
N GLU A 897 18.27 0.86 -30.36
CA GLU A 897 18.08 -0.60 -30.46
C GLU A 897 18.61 -1.20 -31.77
N THR A 898 18.76 -0.40 -32.82
CA THR A 898 19.28 -0.83 -34.13
C THR A 898 20.76 -0.52 -34.36
N SER A 899 21.41 0.31 -33.54
CA SER A 899 22.80 0.71 -33.71
C SER A 899 23.74 -0.10 -32.80
N SER A 900 24.45 -1.09 -33.37
CA SER A 900 25.51 -1.81 -32.65
C SER A 900 26.79 -0.96 -32.61
N CYS A 901 27.10 -0.34 -31.48
CA CYS A 901 28.30 0.46 -31.32
C CYS A 901 29.11 -0.04 -30.11
N ALA A 902 30.12 -0.87 -30.38
CA ALA A 902 31.16 -1.21 -29.42
C ALA A 902 32.16 -0.04 -29.33
N ARG A 903 32.37 0.53 -28.13
CA ARG A 903 33.37 1.60 -27.88
C ARG A 903 34.14 1.40 -26.58
N ASP A 904 35.40 1.83 -26.61
CA ASP A 904 36.44 1.64 -25.58
C ASP A 904 36.13 2.32 -24.24
N VAL A 905 36.43 1.61 -23.14
CA VAL A 905 35.76 1.76 -21.83
C VAL A 905 36.61 2.45 -20.75
N THR A 906 37.88 2.79 -20.99
CA THR A 906 38.82 3.04 -19.87
C THR A 906 39.06 4.51 -19.49
N SER A 907 38.60 5.51 -20.26
CA SER A 907 38.94 6.92 -20.03
C SER A 907 37.88 7.79 -19.32
N ALA A 908 36.71 7.26 -18.95
CA ALA A 908 35.52 8.10 -18.69
C ALA A 908 34.95 8.09 -17.24
N PHE A 909 35.62 7.49 -16.25
CA PHE A 909 35.05 7.39 -14.90
C PHE A 909 35.44 8.58 -14.02
N THR A 910 34.43 9.25 -13.46
CA THR A 910 34.64 10.28 -12.43
C THR A 910 35.18 9.65 -11.14
N PRO A 911 35.95 10.40 -10.30
CA PRO A 911 36.36 9.94 -8.97
C PRO A 911 35.18 9.44 -8.12
N SER A 912 34.00 10.05 -8.28
CA SER A 912 32.75 9.62 -7.62
C SER A 912 32.25 8.25 -8.08
N GLN A 913 32.37 7.91 -9.38
CA GLN A 913 32.01 6.57 -9.90
C GLN A 913 33.02 5.51 -9.46
N LEU A 914 34.30 5.88 -9.34
CA LEU A 914 35.34 5.00 -8.78
C LEU A 914 35.11 4.73 -7.28
N LEU A 915 34.73 5.76 -6.53
CA LEU A 915 34.31 5.67 -5.11
C LEU A 915 33.07 4.78 -4.93
N GLN A 916 32.06 4.94 -5.79
CA GLN A 916 30.91 4.03 -5.81
C GLN A 916 31.36 2.60 -6.12
N GLY A 917 32.32 2.37 -7.00
CA GLY A 917 32.78 1.04 -7.40
C GLY A 917 33.71 0.29 -6.43
N GLY A 918 34.55 0.99 -5.67
CA GLY A 918 35.82 0.41 -5.17
C GLY A 918 35.91 -0.08 -3.72
N HIS A 919 34.99 0.31 -2.83
CA HIS A 919 35.14 -0.01 -1.40
C HIS A 919 34.56 -1.40 -1.04
N ALA A 920 35.43 -2.25 -0.51
CA ALA A 920 35.11 -3.57 0.02
C ALA A 920 35.32 -3.55 1.54
N ILE A 921 34.45 -4.24 2.29
CA ILE A 921 34.63 -4.42 3.73
C ILE A 921 34.99 -5.85 4.07
N CYS A 922 35.68 -6.05 5.19
CA CYS A 922 35.93 -7.37 5.74
C CYS A 922 34.71 -7.94 6.47
N LEU A 923 33.59 -8.10 5.76
CA LEU A 923 32.38 -8.81 6.21
C LEU A 923 31.98 -9.85 5.16
N HIS A 924 31.82 -11.09 5.59
CA HIS A 924 31.61 -12.22 4.70
C HIS A 924 30.57 -13.21 5.24
N ALA A 925 29.50 -13.46 4.48
CA ALA A 925 28.50 -14.48 4.80
C ALA A 925 28.99 -15.85 4.33
N TYR A 926 29.29 -16.80 5.22
CA TYR A 926 29.87 -18.07 4.78
C TYR A 926 28.96 -19.29 4.93
N ARG A 927 27.97 -19.28 5.83
CA ARG A 927 27.13 -20.46 6.10
C ARG A 927 25.71 -20.13 6.51
N TYR A 928 24.75 -20.74 5.83
CA TYR A 928 23.31 -20.61 6.08
C TYR A 928 22.71 -22.00 6.29
N GLN A 929 22.07 -22.22 7.45
CA GLN A 929 21.37 -23.47 7.75
C GLN A 929 19.87 -23.23 7.68
N ILE A 930 19.20 -23.92 6.76
CA ILE A 930 17.76 -23.75 6.49
C ILE A 930 17.03 -25.03 6.91
N PRO A 931 16.19 -24.98 7.96
CA PRO A 931 15.43 -26.14 8.37
C PRO A 931 14.19 -26.37 7.50
N PHE A 932 14.00 -27.62 7.09
CA PHE A 932 12.77 -28.14 6.48
C PHE A 932 12.16 -29.20 7.42
N PHE A 933 10.86 -29.09 7.68
CA PHE A 933 10.18 -29.92 8.67
C PHE A 933 9.39 -31.02 7.97
N ALA A 934 9.75 -32.28 8.18
CA ALA A 934 8.92 -33.39 7.72
C ALA A 934 7.49 -33.28 8.31
N LYS A 935 6.48 -33.53 7.46
CA LYS A 935 5.06 -33.56 7.84
C LYS A 935 4.86 -34.44 9.09
N GLY A 936 4.48 -33.82 10.22
CA GLY A 936 4.08 -34.53 11.43
C GLY A 936 4.35 -33.83 12.77
N SER A 937 5.35 -32.96 12.87
CA SER A 937 5.72 -32.34 14.16
C SER A 937 5.08 -30.97 14.35
N LYS A 938 3.78 -30.95 14.67
CA LYS A 938 3.21 -29.83 15.43
C LYS A 938 3.80 -29.87 16.84
N GLN A 939 4.99 -29.31 17.06
CA GLN A 939 5.43 -28.97 18.41
C GLN A 939 4.63 -27.76 18.89
N HIS A 940 3.52 -28.05 19.58
CA HIS A 940 2.99 -27.16 20.59
C HIS A 940 4.09 -26.89 21.61
N LYS A 941 4.63 -25.66 21.64
CA LYS A 941 5.35 -25.15 22.82
C LYS A 941 4.34 -24.99 23.97
N LYS A 942 3.99 -26.10 24.63
CA LYS A 942 3.60 -26.10 26.04
C LYS A 942 4.88 -26.30 26.83
N LYS A 943 5.21 -25.33 27.68
CA LYS A 943 6.06 -25.60 28.85
C LYS A 943 5.28 -26.60 29.71
N ASP A 944 5.83 -27.78 29.93
CA ASP A 944 5.90 -28.33 31.29
C ASP A 944 6.90 -29.48 31.37
N LYS A 945 7.41 -29.63 32.60
CA LYS A 945 8.55 -30.44 33.03
C LYS A 945 8.30 -31.94 32.93
N GLN A 946 9.42 -32.66 32.70
CA GLN A 946 9.77 -34.01 33.18
C GLN A 946 8.72 -35.13 33.01
N GLN A 947 8.95 -36.04 32.07
CA GLN A 947 9.48 -37.38 32.35
C GLN A 947 9.84 -38.06 31.01
N GLY A 948 10.90 -38.85 31.03
CA GLY A 948 11.48 -39.45 29.85
C GLY A 948 10.60 -40.52 29.24
N ASP A 949 10.57 -40.54 27.91
CA ASP A 949 10.48 -41.75 27.10
C ASP A 949 10.97 -41.41 25.68
N ASP A 950 11.93 -42.21 25.21
CA ASP A 950 12.58 -42.08 23.91
C ASP A 950 11.59 -42.39 22.77
N HIS A 951 11.08 -41.35 22.12
CA HIS A 951 10.42 -41.49 20.82
C HIS A 951 11.37 -41.07 19.68
N PRO A 952 11.40 -41.81 18.56
CA PRO A 952 12.36 -41.61 17.48
C PRO A 952 12.15 -40.23 16.85
N SER A 953 13.20 -39.40 16.91
CA SER A 953 13.23 -38.04 16.38
C SER A 953 12.85 -38.02 14.90
N SER A 954 11.78 -37.32 14.54
CA SER A 954 11.48 -36.97 13.15
C SER A 954 12.68 -36.20 12.58
N SER A 955 13.36 -36.74 11.57
CA SER A 955 14.55 -36.11 10.98
C SER A 955 14.18 -34.79 10.32
N ILE A 956 14.68 -33.68 10.88
CA ILE A 956 14.65 -32.36 10.24
C ILE A 956 15.62 -32.44 9.06
N ALA A 957 15.12 -32.31 7.83
CA ALA A 957 16.01 -32.11 6.69
C ALA A 957 16.54 -30.68 6.75
N ASN A 958 17.83 -30.51 7.04
CA ASN A 958 18.48 -29.21 7.03
C ASN A 958 19.24 -29.04 5.71
N LEU A 959 18.95 -27.97 4.98
CA LEU A 959 19.80 -27.55 3.89
C LEU A 959 20.91 -26.66 4.47
N ASP A 960 22.11 -27.24 4.54
CA ASP A 960 23.30 -26.55 5.01
C ASP A 960 24.10 -26.01 3.81
N LEU A 961 24.09 -24.69 3.65
CA LEU A 961 24.69 -23.99 2.53
C LEU A 961 25.98 -23.33 2.97
N GLN A 962 27.05 -23.51 2.21
CA GLN A 962 28.36 -22.92 2.53
C GLN A 962 29.07 -22.38 1.28
N VAL A 963 29.81 -21.30 1.45
CA VAL A 963 30.77 -20.79 0.46
C VAL A 963 32.19 -20.79 1.08
N PRO A 964 33.26 -20.75 0.27
CA PRO A 964 34.62 -20.70 0.79
C PRO A 964 34.83 -19.55 1.77
N LEU A 965 35.68 -19.77 2.78
CA LEU A 965 36.04 -18.73 3.72
C LEU A 965 36.91 -17.65 3.04
N PRO A 966 36.82 -16.38 3.46
CA PRO A 966 37.60 -15.32 2.86
C PRO A 966 39.08 -15.47 3.21
N THR A 967 39.96 -15.07 2.29
CA THR A 967 41.43 -15.08 2.49
C THR A 967 41.90 -13.80 3.17
N TRP A 968 41.30 -13.44 4.30
CA TRP A 968 41.82 -12.35 5.15
C TRP A 968 43.08 -12.87 5.86
N GLY A 969 44.18 -12.10 5.82
CA GLY A 969 45.56 -12.54 6.08
C GLY A 969 45.76 -13.63 7.15
N THR A 970 46.57 -14.65 6.78
CA THR A 970 47.25 -15.72 7.56
C THR A 970 46.61 -16.41 8.78
N SER A 971 45.42 -16.08 9.29
CA SER A 971 44.92 -16.70 10.53
C SER A 971 43.40 -16.80 10.67
N VAL A 972 42.68 -17.06 9.57
CA VAL A 972 41.34 -17.63 9.71
C VAL A 972 41.52 -19.04 10.27
N ASP A 973 41.39 -19.19 11.59
CA ASP A 973 41.47 -20.48 12.28
C ASP A 973 40.29 -21.37 11.84
N THR A 974 40.52 -22.10 10.77
CA THR A 974 39.53 -22.98 10.15
C THR A 974 39.11 -24.10 11.09
N ALA A 975 40.01 -24.55 11.97
CA ALA A 975 39.72 -25.56 12.97
C ALA A 975 38.76 -25.02 14.03
N LYS A 976 39.00 -23.82 14.56
CA LYS A 976 38.08 -23.16 15.50
C LYS A 976 36.75 -22.81 14.85
N ILE A 977 36.73 -22.34 13.60
CA ILE A 977 35.49 -22.13 12.86
C ILE A 977 34.72 -23.44 12.67
N GLN A 978 35.42 -24.54 12.36
CA GLN A 978 34.80 -25.85 12.21
C GLN A 978 34.26 -26.39 13.54
N TRP A 979 34.89 -26.05 14.66
CA TRP A 979 34.42 -26.40 15.99
C TRP A 979 33.21 -25.55 16.44
N LEU A 980 33.15 -24.26 16.05
CA LEU A 980 31.99 -23.38 16.27
C LEU A 980 30.74 -23.76 15.45
N LYS A 981 30.96 -24.49 14.35
CA LYS A 981 29.95 -24.86 13.35
C LYS A 981 29.05 -25.98 13.84
#